data_AF-A0A1G3TS20-F1
#
_entry.id   AF-A0A1G3TS20-F1
#
_cell.length_a   1.000
_cell.length_b   1.000
_cell.length_c   1.000
_cell.angle_alpha   90.00
_cell.angle_beta   90.00
_cell.angle_gamma   90.00
#
_symmetry.space_group_name_H-M   'P 1'
#
loop_
_entity.id
_entity.type
_entity.pdbx_description
1 polymer ?
#
loop_
_entity_poly.entity_id
_entity_poly.type
_entity_poly.pdbx_seq_one_letter_code
_entity_poly.pdbx_strand_id
1 'polypeptide(L)'
;MTIDELKRYNGQNGARAYIAYKSVVYDVTNSPFWKNGDHVGEHTAGVDLTSALSNAPHGDEVFKEFAVVGKLEGSEQISLVTQTPKTQEHQNDSHELFKSKLKTWYKKYHPHPAAVHFPIALHLFAAGMDILFLITLNEAYNAGVFYSFFIATVMGLVAMVPGILSWWINYNFSMQRAFVVKLIVASITLLLGVVAIYIYYENPHVAYEHSFQGILYHAIVLVTGLNVIILGYYGGKITWGYGRYQTLTEDSKKVLNITKHESAVSHHSASQSISILIGGAAGTGIATLEKILSGAFKKNGFYIFSTKEYMSRVRGGSNTTLIRISDAPIEAPCWKVDICIALDSLALEHMQERWHENTIVFADEAFSEKKTNMILVAMKDSAKKFGNAKYANTYIAGVLFGALRLDKSSLLENIAEHFKDDDVNRDVAESGYEEGMKLENITLPKLPKSDLEGVKKLHLMDGTTASGFGFLAGGCNMVTAYPMSPSTGVLNFMADMSKHLSIAVEQSEDEIASLNMVLGGWYSGARAMTTTSGGGFALMGEALSLSGMTETPAVIYLAQRPGPATGLPTRSEQGDLNMALYSGHGSFPRIVLAPGSLRECIDYGYLAFEMADKYQSPVIILSDQYLADSISMIEKVEFSSYEQRSYIVQSTEGYVRYEDTKNGISPRTVPGFGKGLICAVGDEHDERGQITEDYKMREKMVAKRARKNDELTAEAIAPEISGDGDIAIIGWGSTRGAICESLEYLNNPRLSHVHFAWVHPLGKEQLKSLERFKYRIVVENNADGAFANQLKLYDVKIDNQILQSNGFSFFVDQLSIMIEKSVKELS
;
A
#
# COMPACT_ATOMS: atom_id res chain seq x y z
N MET A 1 37.14 33.58 2.11
CA MET A 1 36.28 34.67 1.61
C MET A 1 35.05 34.73 2.49
N THR A 2 34.69 35.88 3.03
CA THR A 2 33.49 36.05 3.88
C THR A 2 32.23 36.30 3.05
N ILE A 3 31.04 36.14 3.63
CA ILE A 3 29.77 36.41 2.92
C ILE A 3 29.65 37.88 2.50
N ASP A 4 30.18 38.82 3.29
CA ASP A 4 30.15 40.24 2.93
C ASP A 4 31.17 40.61 1.84
N GLU A 5 32.26 39.84 1.71
CA GLU A 5 33.16 39.93 0.55
C GLU A 5 32.51 39.37 -0.71
N LEU A 6 31.79 38.24 -0.59
CA LEU A 6 31.10 37.61 -1.71
C LEU A 6 30.08 38.56 -2.36
N LYS A 7 29.31 39.31 -1.55
CA LYS A 7 28.31 40.30 -2.03
C LYS A 7 28.89 41.39 -2.94
N ARG A 8 30.20 41.67 -2.87
CA ARG A 8 30.86 42.66 -3.73
C ARG A 8 31.04 42.17 -5.17
N TYR A 9 30.94 40.86 -5.39
CA TYR A 9 31.05 40.20 -6.68
C TYR A 9 29.67 39.82 -7.23
N ASN A 10 28.80 40.84 -7.31
CA ASN A 10 27.39 40.68 -7.70
C ASN A 10 27.14 40.71 -9.21
N GLY A 11 28.19 40.79 -10.04
CA GLY A 11 28.07 40.80 -11.50
C GLY A 11 27.45 42.05 -12.12
N GLN A 12 27.06 43.06 -11.34
CA GLN A 12 26.41 44.27 -11.83
C GLN A 12 27.43 45.37 -12.19
N ASN A 13 27.09 46.22 -13.16
CA ASN A 13 27.90 47.39 -13.55
C ASN A 13 29.36 47.06 -13.92
N GLY A 14 29.59 45.90 -14.52
CA GLY A 14 30.93 45.44 -14.93
C GLY A 14 31.77 44.81 -13.82
N ALA A 15 31.20 44.61 -12.62
CA ALA A 15 31.82 43.77 -11.58
C ALA A 15 31.80 42.29 -11.97
N ARG A 16 32.73 41.51 -11.41
CA ARG A 16 32.71 40.04 -11.57
C ARG A 16 31.53 39.43 -10.83
N ALA A 17 31.05 38.28 -11.31
CA ALA A 17 29.92 37.54 -10.74
C ALA A 17 30.42 36.25 -10.09
N TYR A 18 30.42 36.20 -8.74
CA TYR A 18 30.82 35.01 -7.98
C TYR A 18 29.63 34.43 -7.22
N ILE A 19 29.57 33.11 -7.08
CA ILE A 19 28.56 32.43 -6.24
C ILE A 19 29.23 31.42 -5.33
N ALA A 20 28.65 31.14 -4.17
CA ALA A 20 29.08 30.04 -3.32
C ALA A 20 28.14 28.83 -3.44
N TYR A 21 28.71 27.62 -3.46
CA TYR A 21 27.99 26.36 -3.42
C TYR A 21 28.81 25.31 -2.64
N LYS A 22 28.21 24.69 -1.62
CA LYS A 22 28.86 23.75 -0.69
C LYS A 22 30.19 24.30 -0.15
N SER A 23 30.18 25.56 0.29
CA SER A 23 31.33 26.28 0.87
C SER A 23 32.49 26.56 -0.11
N VAL A 24 32.31 26.32 -1.41
CA VAL A 24 33.27 26.67 -2.47
C VAL A 24 32.73 27.85 -3.27
N VAL A 25 33.58 28.85 -3.55
CA VAL A 25 33.22 30.03 -4.34
C VAL A 25 33.69 29.85 -5.79
N TYR A 26 32.76 30.01 -6.73
CA TYR A 26 32.97 29.83 -8.16
C TYR A 26 32.84 31.16 -8.90
N ASP A 27 33.70 31.38 -9.89
CA ASP A 27 33.59 32.51 -10.82
C ASP A 27 32.68 32.14 -12.00
N VAL A 28 31.49 32.75 -12.02
CA VAL A 28 30.48 32.54 -13.06
C VAL A 28 30.41 33.72 -14.04
N THR A 29 31.35 34.67 -13.98
CA THR A 29 31.33 35.92 -14.77
C THR A 29 31.20 35.69 -16.27
N ASN A 30 31.87 34.66 -16.80
CA ASN A 30 31.87 34.37 -18.24
C ASN A 30 30.73 33.43 -18.67
N SER A 31 29.85 33.04 -17.75
CA SER A 31 28.72 32.19 -18.08
C SER A 31 27.66 32.96 -18.87
N PRO A 32 27.20 32.47 -20.02
CA PRO A 32 26.11 33.11 -20.78
C PRO A 32 24.79 33.15 -20.00
N PHE A 33 24.67 32.38 -18.92
CA PHE A 33 23.50 32.30 -18.05
C PHE A 33 23.53 33.28 -16.88
N TRP A 34 24.67 33.93 -16.58
CA TRP A 34 24.84 34.87 -15.46
C TRP A 34 25.03 36.32 -15.96
N LYS A 35 24.06 36.83 -16.73
CA LYS A 35 24.18 38.16 -17.35
C LYS A 35 23.90 39.26 -16.33
N ASN A 36 24.84 40.20 -16.20
CA ASN A 36 24.75 41.32 -15.26
C ASN A 36 24.48 40.86 -13.80
N GLY A 37 25.02 39.70 -13.42
CA GLY A 37 24.83 39.13 -12.10
C GLY A 37 23.53 38.39 -11.87
N ASP A 38 22.69 38.23 -12.89
CA ASP A 38 21.40 37.55 -12.79
C ASP A 38 21.42 36.21 -13.55
N HIS A 39 20.90 35.18 -12.89
CA HIS A 39 20.76 33.84 -13.44
C HIS A 39 19.31 33.55 -13.83
N VAL A 40 19.00 33.85 -15.09
CA VAL A 40 17.72 33.55 -15.75
C VAL A 40 16.50 34.05 -14.92
N GLY A 41 16.65 35.16 -14.21
CA GLY A 41 15.61 35.81 -13.41
C GLY A 41 15.30 35.16 -12.07
N GLU A 42 16.05 34.14 -11.64
CA GLU A 42 15.76 33.40 -10.40
C GLU A 42 16.79 33.63 -9.29
N HIS A 43 18.07 33.80 -9.62
CA HIS A 43 19.14 33.94 -8.63
C HIS A 43 20.10 35.07 -8.99
N THR A 44 20.70 35.70 -7.98
CA THR A 44 21.69 36.77 -8.17
C THR A 44 23.08 36.30 -7.72
N ALA A 45 24.12 36.85 -8.33
CA ALA A 45 25.50 36.61 -7.93
C ALA A 45 25.82 37.37 -6.63
N GLY A 46 26.86 36.93 -5.93
CA GLY A 46 27.32 37.50 -4.67
C GLY A 46 26.69 36.87 -3.42
N VAL A 47 26.04 35.71 -3.55
CA VAL A 47 25.40 34.99 -2.44
C VAL A 47 25.76 33.50 -2.43
N ASP A 48 25.50 32.85 -1.29
CA ASP A 48 25.57 31.39 -1.17
C ASP A 48 24.27 30.77 -1.66
N LEU A 49 24.39 29.95 -2.71
CA LEU A 49 23.27 29.29 -3.37
C LEU A 49 23.20 27.80 -3.02
N THR A 50 23.93 27.32 -2.01
CA THR A 50 23.93 25.90 -1.58
C THR A 50 22.51 25.38 -1.34
N SER A 51 21.71 26.11 -0.57
CA SER A 51 20.33 25.74 -0.26
C SER A 51 19.41 25.90 -1.48
N ALA A 52 19.61 26.96 -2.27
CA ALA A 52 18.78 27.23 -3.45
C ALA A 52 18.99 26.21 -4.57
N LEU A 53 20.23 25.75 -4.77
CA LEU A 53 20.62 24.81 -5.82
C LEU A 53 20.55 23.34 -5.37
N SER A 54 20.17 23.07 -4.12
CA SER A 54 19.92 21.70 -3.63
C SER A 54 18.80 20.96 -4.38
N ASN A 55 17.86 21.71 -4.98
CA ASN A 55 16.77 21.20 -5.81
C ASN A 55 16.90 21.64 -7.28
N ALA A 56 18.09 22.04 -7.70
CA ALA A 56 18.32 22.53 -9.06
C ALA A 56 18.05 21.42 -10.10
N PRO A 57 17.60 21.79 -11.32
CA PRO A 57 17.40 20.85 -12.42
C PRO A 57 18.71 20.23 -12.97
N HIS A 58 19.87 20.57 -12.41
CA HIS A 58 21.18 20.11 -12.86
C HIS A 58 22.01 19.67 -11.64
N GLY A 59 22.86 18.66 -11.78
CA GLY A 59 23.68 18.17 -10.68
C GLY A 59 24.99 18.95 -10.51
N ASP A 60 25.80 18.52 -9.53
CA ASP A 60 27.10 19.13 -9.17
C ASP A 60 28.09 19.23 -10.35
N GLU A 61 27.87 18.49 -11.44
CA GLU A 61 28.71 18.51 -12.63
C GLU A 61 28.86 19.88 -13.30
N VAL A 62 27.86 20.77 -13.19
CA VAL A 62 27.87 22.10 -13.82
C VAL A 62 28.98 22.98 -13.25
N PHE A 63 29.36 22.78 -11.99
CA PHE A 63 30.40 23.57 -11.34
C PHE A 63 31.81 23.23 -11.81
N LYS A 64 32.00 22.13 -12.55
CA LYS A 64 33.30 21.74 -13.12
C LYS A 64 33.77 22.68 -14.22
N GLU A 65 32.84 23.41 -14.85
CA GLU A 65 33.14 24.36 -15.93
C GLU A 65 33.52 25.75 -15.41
N PHE A 66 33.38 26.00 -14.10
CA PHE A 66 33.68 27.29 -13.48
C PHE A 66 34.97 27.23 -12.65
N ALA A 67 35.74 28.32 -12.71
CA ALA A 67 36.97 28.43 -11.93
C ALA A 67 36.64 28.61 -10.44
N VAL A 68 37.32 27.85 -9.58
CA VAL A 68 37.23 28.02 -8.13
C VAL A 68 38.10 29.21 -7.73
N VAL A 69 37.49 30.21 -7.09
CA VAL A 69 38.17 31.44 -6.64
C VAL A 69 38.43 31.48 -5.14
N GLY A 70 37.87 30.53 -4.38
CA GLY A 70 38.17 30.39 -2.95
C GLY A 70 37.18 29.50 -2.21
N LYS A 71 37.27 29.49 -0.88
CA LYS A 71 36.29 28.88 0.01
C LYS A 71 35.59 29.96 0.84
N LEU A 72 34.32 29.73 1.12
CA LEU A 72 33.50 30.61 1.94
C LEU A 72 33.73 30.27 3.43
N GLU A 73 34.10 31.27 4.24
CA GLU A 73 34.36 31.10 5.67
C GLU A 73 33.06 31.17 6.49
N GLY A 74 32.90 30.25 7.44
CA GLY A 74 31.77 30.24 8.39
C GLY A 74 30.47 29.61 7.86
N SER A 75 30.54 28.53 7.07
CA SER A 75 29.35 27.84 6.58
C SER A 75 28.65 27.00 7.67
N GLU A 76 28.09 27.67 8.67
CA GLU A 76 26.92 27.26 9.41
C GLU A 76 25.82 28.29 9.13
N GLN A 77 24.77 27.83 8.47
CA GLN A 77 23.47 28.48 8.21
C GLN A 77 23.39 30.01 8.41
N ILE A 78 23.53 30.78 7.31
CA ILE A 78 23.02 32.15 7.27
C ILE A 78 21.59 32.15 6.71
N SER A 79 20.65 32.50 7.59
CA SER A 79 19.25 32.80 7.35
C SER A 79 19.09 33.97 6.38
N LEU A 80 18.33 33.79 5.29
CA LEU A 80 17.97 34.87 4.38
C LEU A 80 16.92 35.79 5.00
N VAL A 81 17.34 37.03 5.28
CA VAL A 81 16.45 38.20 5.37
C VAL A 81 15.89 38.45 3.97
N THR A 82 14.64 38.08 3.75
CA THR A 82 13.88 38.53 2.58
C THR A 82 13.65 40.04 2.67
N GLN A 83 14.42 40.81 1.90
CA GLN A 83 14.00 42.16 1.55
C GLN A 83 12.81 42.05 0.60
N THR A 84 11.65 42.47 1.09
CA THR A 84 10.42 42.69 0.34
C THR A 84 10.70 43.60 -0.85
N PRO A 85 10.19 43.31 -2.07
CA PRO A 85 10.21 44.30 -3.14
C PRO A 85 9.40 45.51 -2.69
N LYS A 86 9.99 46.71 -2.78
CA LYS A 86 9.24 47.95 -2.69
C LYS A 86 8.16 47.92 -3.77
N THR A 87 6.92 48.11 -3.34
CA THR A 87 5.77 48.47 -4.16
C THR A 87 6.12 49.67 -5.03
N GLN A 88 6.35 49.43 -6.31
CA GLN A 88 6.09 50.40 -7.35
C GLN A 88 4.80 49.98 -8.04
N GLU A 89 3.82 50.86 -7.97
CA GLU A 89 2.60 50.81 -8.76
C GLU A 89 2.98 50.68 -10.24
N HIS A 90 2.84 49.47 -10.79
CA HIS A 90 2.74 49.30 -12.23
C HIS A 90 1.43 48.59 -12.57
N GLN A 91 0.72 49.28 -13.43
CA GLN A 91 -0.59 49.01 -14.01
C GLN A 91 -0.72 47.57 -14.52
N ASN A 92 -1.88 46.97 -14.24
CA ASN A 92 -2.56 45.91 -15.00
C ASN A 92 -1.71 45.16 -16.05
N ASP A 93 -1.02 44.11 -15.65
CA ASP A 93 -0.60 43.06 -16.59
C ASP A 93 -1.45 41.80 -16.38
N SER A 94 -2.51 41.71 -17.18
CA SER A 94 -3.39 40.54 -17.31
C SER A 94 -2.64 39.23 -17.59
N HIS A 95 -1.38 39.33 -18.00
CA HIS A 95 -0.50 38.23 -18.38
C HIS A 95 0.01 37.39 -17.19
N GLU A 96 0.37 38.01 -16.07
CA GLU A 96 0.87 37.32 -14.85
C GLU A 96 -0.25 36.53 -14.15
N LEU A 97 -1.45 37.13 -14.07
CA LEU A 97 -2.63 36.48 -13.52
C LEU A 97 -3.08 35.28 -14.36
N PHE A 98 -2.96 35.36 -15.69
CA PHE A 98 -3.25 34.25 -16.59
C PHE A 98 -2.24 33.09 -16.42
N LYS A 99 -0.93 33.39 -16.36
CA LYS A 99 0.10 32.37 -16.12
C LYS A 99 -0.12 31.62 -14.81
N SER A 100 -0.43 32.33 -13.72
CA SER A 100 -0.70 31.74 -12.40
C SER A 100 -1.93 30.83 -12.40
N LYS A 101 -3.04 31.28 -13.02
CA LYS A 101 -4.27 30.47 -13.15
C LYS A 101 -4.06 29.23 -14.01
N LEU A 102 -3.34 29.37 -15.13
CA LEU A 102 -3.06 28.26 -16.05
C LEU A 102 -2.12 27.21 -15.42
N LYS A 103 -1.09 27.65 -14.67
CA LYS A 103 -0.18 26.78 -13.91
C LYS A 103 -0.93 25.98 -12.83
N THR A 104 -1.88 26.63 -12.17
CA THR A 104 -2.74 26.00 -11.15
C THR A 104 -3.73 25.01 -11.76
N TRP A 105 -4.33 25.36 -12.90
CA TRP A 105 -5.21 24.47 -13.66
C TRP A 105 -4.48 23.22 -14.16
N TYR A 106 -3.29 23.39 -14.77
CA TYR A 106 -2.52 22.26 -15.31
C TYR A 106 -2.02 21.31 -14.23
N LYS A 107 -1.57 21.83 -13.07
CA LYS A 107 -1.18 20.99 -11.93
C LYS A 107 -2.36 20.22 -11.33
N LYS A 108 -3.58 20.75 -11.46
CA LYS A 108 -4.82 20.15 -10.94
C LYS A 108 -5.42 19.10 -11.87
N TYR A 109 -5.29 19.28 -13.19
CA TYR A 109 -5.96 18.45 -14.21
C TYR A 109 -4.99 17.80 -15.19
N HIS A 110 -3.74 17.54 -14.77
CA HIS A 110 -2.67 17.01 -15.63
C HIS A 110 -3.24 16.00 -16.66
N PRO A 111 -3.19 16.30 -17.97
CA PRO A 111 -3.86 15.47 -18.96
C PRO A 111 -3.30 14.06 -18.90
N HIS A 112 -4.19 13.09 -18.66
CA HIS A 112 -3.89 11.67 -18.46
C HIS A 112 -2.98 11.08 -19.57
N PRO A 113 -2.10 10.09 -19.27
CA PRO A 113 -1.10 9.52 -20.17
C PRO A 113 -1.59 8.93 -21.51
N ALA A 114 -2.90 8.78 -21.73
CA ALA A 114 -3.44 8.20 -22.97
C ALA A 114 -3.03 9.00 -24.21
N ALA A 115 -3.13 10.33 -24.20
CA ALA A 115 -2.78 11.16 -25.35
C ALA A 115 -1.28 11.12 -25.70
N VAL A 116 -0.42 10.76 -24.73
CA VAL A 116 1.04 10.72 -24.91
C VAL A 116 1.54 9.30 -25.23
N HIS A 117 0.94 8.27 -24.64
CA HIS A 117 1.36 6.87 -24.81
C HIS A 117 0.73 6.24 -26.05
N PHE A 118 -0.44 6.71 -26.47
CA PHE A 118 -1.16 6.16 -27.63
C PHE A 118 -0.37 6.31 -28.96
N PRO A 119 0.24 7.46 -29.29
CA PRO A 119 1.09 7.57 -30.49
C PRO A 119 2.35 6.68 -30.42
N ILE A 120 2.93 6.51 -29.23
CA ILE A 120 4.11 5.65 -29.02
C ILE A 120 3.75 4.20 -29.30
N ALA A 121 2.64 3.72 -28.73
CA ALA A 121 2.15 2.37 -28.95
C ALA A 121 1.80 2.11 -30.42
N LEU A 122 1.18 3.09 -31.11
CA LEU A 122 0.82 2.95 -32.52
C LEU A 122 2.03 2.94 -33.46
N HIS A 123 3.10 3.71 -33.17
CA HIS A 123 4.35 3.61 -33.95
C HIS A 123 5.03 2.26 -33.78
N LEU A 124 5.02 1.70 -32.56
CA LEU A 124 5.55 0.34 -32.30
C LEU A 124 4.71 -0.74 -32.97
N PHE A 125 3.38 -0.60 -32.90
CA PHE A 125 2.45 -1.50 -33.58
C PHE A 125 2.62 -1.44 -35.10
N ALA A 126 2.75 -0.24 -35.68
CA ALA A 126 3.03 -0.06 -37.10
C ALA A 126 4.34 -0.75 -37.51
N ALA A 127 5.42 -0.56 -36.75
CA ALA A 127 6.70 -1.22 -37.03
C ALA A 127 6.59 -2.76 -36.91
N GLY A 128 5.85 -3.28 -35.93
CA GLY A 128 5.61 -4.72 -35.79
C GLY A 128 4.79 -5.28 -36.95
N MET A 129 3.73 -4.58 -37.38
CA MET A 129 2.93 -4.96 -38.54
C MET A 129 3.72 -4.87 -39.84
N ASP A 130 4.67 -3.94 -39.93
CA ASP A 130 5.52 -3.77 -41.11
C ASP A 130 6.50 -4.94 -41.26
N ILE A 131 7.07 -5.42 -40.15
CA ILE A 131 7.87 -6.65 -40.14
C ILE A 131 7.02 -7.85 -40.56
N LEU A 132 5.81 -7.99 -40.02
CA LEU A 132 4.90 -9.08 -40.39
C LEU A 132 4.51 -9.01 -41.87
N PHE A 133 4.26 -7.81 -42.39
CA PHE A 133 3.99 -7.59 -43.81
C PHE A 133 5.20 -7.97 -44.67
N LEU A 134 6.41 -7.54 -44.35
CA LEU A 134 7.61 -7.87 -45.11
C LEU A 134 7.93 -9.38 -45.12
N ILE A 135 7.51 -10.12 -44.09
CA ILE A 135 7.67 -11.59 -44.00
C ILE A 135 6.56 -12.32 -44.76
N THR A 136 5.31 -11.87 -44.64
CA THR A 136 4.12 -12.64 -45.09
C THR A 136 3.53 -12.13 -46.40
N LEU A 137 3.83 -10.90 -46.80
CA LEU A 137 3.23 -10.15 -47.91
C LEU A 137 1.70 -10.07 -47.85
N ASN A 138 1.11 -10.19 -46.66
CA ASN A 138 -0.34 -10.12 -46.48
C ASN A 138 -0.82 -8.65 -46.43
N GLU A 139 -1.73 -8.31 -47.35
CA GLU A 139 -2.27 -6.95 -47.51
C GLU A 139 -2.92 -6.38 -46.25
N ALA A 140 -3.48 -7.23 -45.37
CA ALA A 140 -4.10 -6.80 -44.13
C ALA A 140 -3.08 -6.17 -43.17
N TYR A 141 -1.85 -6.68 -43.15
CA TYR A 141 -0.79 -6.10 -42.32
C TYR A 141 -0.33 -4.76 -42.88
N ASN A 142 -0.19 -4.61 -44.20
CA ASN A 142 0.15 -3.33 -44.82
C ASN A 142 -0.91 -2.25 -44.56
N ALA A 143 -2.19 -2.60 -44.64
CA ALA A 143 -3.27 -1.70 -44.23
C ALA A 143 -3.14 -1.30 -42.76
N GLY A 144 -2.83 -2.27 -41.89
CA GLY A 144 -2.53 -2.05 -40.48
C GLY A 144 -1.37 -1.08 -40.26
N VAL A 145 -0.27 -1.23 -41.01
CA VAL A 145 0.89 -0.32 -41.00
C VAL A 145 0.44 1.10 -41.31
N PHE A 146 -0.20 1.32 -42.46
CA PHE A 146 -0.55 2.68 -42.88
C PHE A 146 -1.49 3.38 -41.89
N TYR A 147 -2.58 2.74 -41.46
CA TYR A 147 -3.56 3.40 -40.58
C TYR A 147 -2.99 3.68 -39.19
N SER A 148 -2.29 2.72 -38.60
CA SER A 148 -1.68 2.92 -37.28
C SER A 148 -0.58 3.98 -37.34
N PHE A 149 0.24 3.97 -38.39
CA PHE A 149 1.32 4.93 -38.60
C PHE A 149 0.82 6.36 -38.87
N PHE A 150 -0.22 6.49 -39.68
CA PHE A 150 -0.87 7.77 -39.97
C PHE A 150 -1.45 8.38 -38.69
N ILE A 151 -2.24 7.60 -37.94
CA ILE A 151 -2.84 8.04 -36.68
C ILE A 151 -1.74 8.39 -35.66
N ALA A 152 -0.69 7.57 -35.55
CA ALA A 152 0.44 7.82 -34.65
C ALA A 152 1.12 9.16 -34.95
N THR A 153 1.42 9.42 -36.22
CA THR A 153 2.09 10.65 -36.65
C THR A 153 1.24 11.89 -36.40
N VAL A 154 -0.05 11.84 -36.75
CA VAL A 154 -0.98 12.96 -36.55
C VAL A 154 -1.22 13.23 -35.06
N MET A 155 -1.43 12.17 -34.26
CA MET A 155 -1.60 12.31 -32.81
C MET A 155 -0.30 12.69 -32.10
N GLY A 156 0.86 12.41 -32.69
CA GLY A 156 2.17 12.85 -32.20
C GLY A 156 2.26 14.38 -32.05
N LEU A 157 1.65 15.14 -32.95
CA LEU A 157 1.54 16.61 -32.84
C LEU A 157 0.78 17.03 -31.58
N VAL A 158 -0.32 16.34 -31.29
CA VAL A 158 -1.15 16.60 -30.11
C VAL A 158 -0.40 16.21 -28.84
N ALA A 159 0.33 15.08 -28.86
CA ALA A 159 1.11 14.59 -27.73
C ALA A 159 2.29 15.50 -27.35
N MET A 160 2.83 16.26 -28.29
CA MET A 160 3.91 17.22 -28.01
C MET A 160 3.43 18.41 -27.17
N VAL A 161 2.15 18.81 -27.27
CA VAL A 161 1.60 19.98 -26.56
C VAL A 161 1.67 19.82 -25.03
N PRO A 162 1.19 18.72 -24.42
CA PRO A 162 1.38 18.47 -22.99
C PRO A 162 2.85 18.41 -22.57
N GLY A 163 3.73 17.88 -23.43
CA GLY A 163 5.17 17.80 -23.15
C GLY A 163 5.84 19.18 -23.07
N ILE A 164 5.54 20.06 -24.02
CA ILE A 164 6.02 21.46 -24.04
C ILE A 164 5.43 22.24 -22.87
N LEU A 165 4.15 22.03 -22.56
CA LEU A 165 3.49 22.69 -21.42
C LEU A 165 4.08 22.23 -20.08
N SER A 166 4.38 20.93 -19.93
CA SER A 166 5.11 20.39 -18.78
C SER A 166 6.51 20.97 -18.67
N TRP A 167 7.26 21.07 -19.78
CA TRP A 167 8.60 21.65 -19.80
C TRP A 167 8.59 23.13 -19.39
N TRP A 168 7.60 23.89 -19.86
CA TRP A 168 7.41 25.28 -19.43
C TRP A 168 7.01 25.39 -17.96
N ILE A 169 5.97 24.66 -17.53
CA ILE A 169 5.34 24.83 -16.22
C ILE A 169 6.22 24.33 -15.08
N ASN A 170 6.88 23.17 -15.29
CA ASN A 170 7.65 22.50 -14.24
C ASN A 170 9.13 22.86 -14.28
N TYR A 171 9.65 23.24 -15.45
CA TYR A 171 11.09 23.41 -15.66
C TYR A 171 11.47 24.76 -16.25
N ASN A 172 10.52 25.68 -16.46
CA ASN A 172 10.72 27.02 -17.02
C ASN A 172 11.57 27.02 -18.31
N PHE A 173 11.38 26.02 -19.16
CA PHE A 173 12.18 25.79 -20.38
C PHE A 173 13.68 25.53 -20.13
N SER A 174 14.08 25.08 -18.93
CA SER A 174 15.47 24.72 -18.66
C SER A 174 15.95 23.58 -19.57
N MET A 175 17.12 23.75 -20.16
CA MET A 175 17.68 22.86 -21.17
C MET A 175 18.52 21.75 -20.51
N GLN A 176 17.86 20.75 -19.95
CA GLN A 176 18.56 19.52 -19.52
C GLN A 176 18.80 18.60 -20.71
N ARG A 177 19.88 17.80 -20.65
CA ARG A 177 20.24 16.83 -21.69
C ARG A 177 19.09 15.88 -22.07
N ALA A 178 18.31 15.42 -21.10
CA ALA A 178 17.16 14.54 -21.34
C ALA A 178 16.04 15.22 -22.16
N PHE A 179 15.76 16.51 -21.90
CA PHE A 179 14.78 17.29 -22.67
C PHE A 179 15.27 17.59 -24.09
N VAL A 180 16.54 17.96 -24.24
CA VAL A 180 17.14 18.23 -25.56
C VAL A 180 17.09 16.99 -26.45
N VAL A 181 17.47 15.83 -25.92
CA VAL A 181 17.38 14.55 -26.64
C VAL A 181 15.92 14.25 -27.01
N LYS A 182 14.98 14.41 -26.08
CA LYS A 182 13.56 14.15 -26.34
C LYS A 182 12.99 15.07 -27.42
N LEU A 183 13.34 16.36 -27.42
CA LEU A 183 12.87 17.32 -28.41
C LEU A 183 13.40 17.02 -29.81
N ILE A 184 14.71 16.77 -29.93
CA ILE A 184 15.35 16.43 -31.21
C ILE A 184 14.74 15.15 -31.79
N VAL A 185 14.65 14.08 -30.97
CA VAL A 185 14.12 12.79 -31.42
C VAL A 185 12.64 12.90 -31.79
N ALA A 186 11.83 13.68 -31.06
CA ALA A 186 10.41 13.89 -31.38
C ALA A 186 10.24 14.64 -32.72
N SER A 187 11.01 15.71 -32.96
CA SER A 187 10.95 16.46 -34.21
C SER A 187 11.39 15.63 -35.42
N ILE A 188 12.45 14.83 -35.28
CA ILE A 188 12.89 13.90 -36.34
C ILE A 188 11.81 12.86 -36.61
N THR A 189 11.23 12.27 -35.56
CA THR A 189 10.17 11.24 -35.69
C THR A 189 8.96 11.78 -36.44
N LEU A 190 8.53 13.01 -36.12
CA LEU A 190 7.42 13.66 -36.79
C LEU A 190 7.71 13.97 -38.26
N LEU A 191 8.90 14.51 -38.57
CA LEU A 191 9.30 14.80 -39.94
C LEU A 191 9.33 13.53 -40.80
N LEU A 192 9.93 12.47 -40.27
CA LEU A 192 9.96 11.16 -40.91
C LEU A 192 8.54 10.61 -41.12
N GLY A 193 7.67 10.72 -40.12
CA GLY A 193 6.27 10.34 -40.23
C GLY A 193 5.55 11.04 -41.38
N VAL A 194 5.71 12.36 -41.51
CA VAL A 194 5.11 13.14 -42.61
C VAL A 194 5.67 12.71 -43.97
N VAL A 195 6.97 12.47 -44.07
CA VAL A 195 7.61 12.01 -45.32
C VAL A 195 7.07 10.64 -45.74
N ALA A 196 6.96 9.67 -44.82
CA ALA A 196 6.42 8.36 -45.15
C ALA A 196 4.93 8.41 -45.54
N ILE A 197 4.13 9.26 -44.88
CA ILE A 197 2.73 9.49 -45.27
C ILE A 197 2.65 10.09 -46.67
N TYR A 198 3.52 11.03 -47.01
CA TYR A 198 3.56 11.64 -48.34
C TYR A 198 3.98 10.62 -49.42
N ILE A 199 5.02 9.81 -49.16
CA ILE A 199 5.47 8.75 -50.08
C ILE A 199 4.32 7.76 -50.35
N TYR A 200 3.60 7.34 -49.31
CA TYR A 200 2.45 6.44 -49.45
C TYR A 200 1.25 7.10 -50.14
N TYR A 201 1.03 8.40 -49.92
CA TYR A 201 -0.05 9.14 -50.56
C TYR A 201 0.15 9.27 -52.08
N GLU A 202 1.37 9.57 -52.53
CA GLU A 202 1.70 9.67 -53.95
C GLU A 202 1.62 8.32 -54.67
N ASN A 203 1.99 7.24 -53.98
CA ASN A 203 1.87 5.89 -54.51
C ASN A 203 1.47 4.89 -53.40
N PRO A 204 0.18 4.56 -53.26
CA PRO A 204 -0.28 3.59 -52.25
C PRO A 204 0.29 2.17 -52.45
N HIS A 205 0.79 1.85 -53.65
CA HIS A 205 1.45 0.57 -53.93
C HIS A 205 2.94 0.57 -53.55
N VAL A 206 3.50 1.68 -53.06
CA VAL A 206 4.93 1.81 -52.71
C VAL A 206 5.40 0.78 -51.69
N ALA A 207 4.51 0.33 -50.80
CA ALA A 207 4.80 -0.73 -49.83
C ALA A 207 5.06 -2.11 -50.47
N TYR A 208 4.60 -2.34 -51.69
CA TYR A 208 4.81 -3.60 -52.42
C TYR A 208 5.99 -3.53 -53.40
N GLU A 209 6.59 -2.35 -53.57
CA GLU A 209 7.66 -2.14 -54.54
C GLU A 209 9.04 -2.34 -53.91
N HIS A 210 9.92 -3.04 -54.63
CA HIS A 210 11.35 -3.06 -54.33
C HIS A 210 12.09 -1.80 -54.84
N SER A 211 11.37 -0.72 -55.11
CA SER A 211 11.93 0.55 -55.52
C SER A 211 12.63 1.23 -54.34
N PHE A 212 13.51 2.19 -54.63
CA PHE A 212 14.16 2.98 -53.57
C PHE A 212 13.12 3.65 -52.65
N GLN A 213 11.98 4.07 -53.21
CA GLN A 213 10.88 4.67 -52.46
C GLN A 213 10.18 3.66 -51.53
N GLY A 214 9.96 2.41 -51.97
CA GLY A 214 9.42 1.34 -51.12
C GLY A 214 10.36 0.99 -49.97
N ILE A 215 11.65 0.82 -50.27
CA ILE A 215 12.67 0.56 -49.24
C ILE A 215 12.75 1.72 -48.24
N LEU A 216 12.70 2.97 -48.73
CA LEU A 216 12.72 4.16 -47.89
C LEU A 216 11.48 4.26 -47.00
N TYR A 217 10.29 3.92 -47.51
CA TYR A 217 9.04 3.90 -46.75
C TYR A 217 9.12 2.95 -45.55
N HIS A 218 9.49 1.68 -45.76
CA HIS A 218 9.64 0.70 -44.68
C HIS A 218 10.75 1.07 -43.70
N ALA A 219 11.88 1.56 -44.20
CA ALA A 219 12.97 2.03 -43.34
C ALA A 219 12.52 3.16 -42.40
N ILE A 220 11.71 4.10 -42.90
CA ILE A 220 11.15 5.17 -42.08
C ILE A 220 10.21 4.62 -41.00
N VAL A 221 9.30 3.70 -41.36
CA VAL A 221 8.35 3.10 -40.40
C VAL A 221 9.10 2.41 -39.26
N LEU A 222 10.12 1.61 -39.56
CA LEU A 222 10.92 0.91 -38.56
C LEU A 222 11.76 1.87 -37.68
N VAL A 223 12.39 2.89 -38.29
CA VAL A 223 13.21 3.87 -37.56
C VAL A 223 12.37 4.69 -36.58
N THR A 224 11.16 5.09 -36.96
CA THR A 224 10.27 5.81 -36.04
C THR A 224 9.82 4.92 -34.88
N GLY A 225 9.61 3.62 -35.09
CA GLY A 225 9.38 2.63 -34.03
C GLY A 225 10.51 2.61 -33.00
N LEU A 226 11.77 2.66 -33.45
CA LEU A 226 12.94 2.76 -32.56
C LEU A 226 13.02 4.11 -31.83
N ASN A 227 12.74 5.21 -32.54
CA ASN A 227 12.77 6.54 -31.96
C ASN A 227 11.78 6.71 -30.82
N VAL A 228 10.56 6.12 -30.92
CA VAL A 228 9.55 6.24 -29.85
C VAL A 228 9.93 5.46 -28.59
N ILE A 229 10.76 4.41 -28.68
CA ILE A 229 11.35 3.74 -27.50
C ILE A 229 12.29 4.68 -26.76
N ILE A 230 13.13 5.42 -27.50
CA ILE A 230 14.03 6.43 -26.93
C ILE A 230 13.21 7.54 -26.24
N LEU A 231 12.12 8.00 -26.88
CA LEU A 231 11.21 8.99 -26.30
C LEU A 231 10.53 8.47 -25.01
N GLY A 232 10.11 7.21 -24.99
CA GLY A 232 9.56 6.54 -23.82
C GLY A 232 10.57 6.42 -22.68
N TYR A 233 11.78 5.94 -22.97
CA TYR A 233 12.86 5.78 -21.99
C TYR A 233 13.25 7.11 -21.33
N TYR A 234 13.52 8.16 -22.12
CA TYR A 234 13.83 9.47 -21.55
C TYR A 234 12.62 10.12 -20.89
N GLY A 235 11.39 9.81 -21.34
CA GLY A 235 10.16 10.18 -20.63
C GLY A 235 10.07 9.58 -19.24
N GLY A 236 10.32 8.27 -19.12
CA GLY A 236 10.34 7.55 -17.84
C GLY A 236 11.47 8.01 -16.91
N LYS A 237 12.67 8.26 -17.45
CA LYS A 237 13.83 8.72 -16.68
C LYS A 237 13.67 10.15 -16.12
N ILE A 238 12.94 11.02 -16.81
CA ILE A 238 12.53 12.32 -16.28
C ILE A 238 11.52 12.16 -15.12
N THR A 239 10.87 10.99 -15.03
CA THR A 239 9.78 10.73 -14.07
C THR A 239 10.23 9.88 -12.86
N TRP A 240 11.18 8.94 -13.00
CA TRP A 240 11.57 7.98 -11.95
C TRP A 240 13.09 7.62 -12.00
N GLY A 241 13.85 7.79 -10.90
CA GLY A 241 15.30 7.52 -10.79
C GLY A 241 15.66 6.15 -10.15
N TYR A 242 16.91 5.65 -10.30
CA TYR A 242 17.27 4.20 -10.24
C TYR A 242 18.37 3.80 -9.22
N GLY A 243 18.34 2.52 -8.76
CA GLY A 243 19.49 1.65 -8.41
C GLY A 243 19.26 0.69 -7.21
N ARG A 244 19.87 -0.50 -7.02
CA ARG A 244 20.51 -1.60 -7.81
C ARG A 244 20.69 -2.80 -6.83
N TYR A 245 20.52 -4.05 -7.30
CA TYR A 245 20.48 -5.32 -6.54
C TYR A 245 21.84 -6.04 -6.35
N GLN A 246 21.96 -6.88 -5.32
CA GLN A 246 22.94 -7.99 -5.19
C GLN A 246 22.35 -9.15 -4.34
N THR A 247 22.48 -10.38 -4.83
CA THR A 247 21.93 -11.66 -4.32
C THR A 247 22.98 -12.49 -3.57
N LEU A 248 22.59 -13.34 -2.58
CA LEU A 248 23.32 -14.57 -2.19
C LEU A 248 22.43 -15.59 -1.41
N THR A 249 22.90 -16.86 -1.43
CA THR A 249 22.25 -18.19 -1.39
C THR A 249 22.06 -18.91 -0.03
N GLU A 250 21.33 -20.06 -0.10
CA GLU A 250 20.78 -21.01 0.90
C GLU A 250 21.76 -21.91 1.72
N ASP A 251 21.31 -22.44 2.89
CA ASP A 251 21.28 -23.91 3.15
C ASP A 251 20.56 -24.37 4.48
N SER A 252 19.46 -25.12 4.31
CA SER A 252 19.02 -26.40 4.94
C SER A 252 18.60 -26.65 6.43
N LYS A 253 17.31 -27.05 6.57
CA LYS A 253 16.68 -28.29 7.16
C LYS A 253 16.64 -28.59 8.69
N LYS A 254 15.42 -28.59 9.30
CA LYS A 254 14.72 -29.72 10.00
C LYS A 254 13.50 -29.33 10.90
N VAL A 255 12.40 -30.12 10.76
CA VAL A 255 11.34 -30.52 11.75
C VAL A 255 9.97 -29.83 11.72
N LEU A 256 8.95 -30.65 11.43
CA LEU A 256 7.52 -30.45 11.65
C LEU A 256 7.03 -31.03 12.97
N ASN A 257 6.44 -30.17 13.79
CA ASN A 257 5.37 -30.47 14.76
C ASN A 257 4.80 -29.12 15.26
N ILE A 258 3.94 -28.47 14.46
CA ILE A 258 3.25 -27.25 14.89
C ILE A 258 1.75 -27.49 14.80
N THR A 259 1.21 -28.04 15.89
CA THR A 259 -0.17 -27.83 16.31
C THR A 259 -0.21 -27.98 17.83
N LYS A 260 0.26 -26.92 18.49
CA LYS A 260 0.02 -26.48 19.88
C LYS A 260 1.10 -25.49 20.26
N HIS A 261 1.06 -24.30 19.66
CA HIS A 261 1.59 -23.14 20.39
C HIS A 261 0.37 -22.53 21.07
N GLU A 262 0.21 -22.84 22.36
CA GLU A 262 -0.50 -21.94 23.25
C GLU A 262 0.11 -20.56 23.02
N SER A 263 -0.71 -19.59 22.62
CA SER A 263 -0.35 -18.17 22.68
C SER A 263 0.01 -17.87 24.14
N ALA A 264 1.29 -17.99 24.48
CA ALA A 264 1.81 -17.76 25.82
C ALA A 264 1.87 -16.26 26.18
N VAL A 265 1.07 -15.44 25.52
CA VAL A 265 0.64 -14.17 26.06
C VAL A 265 -0.44 -14.53 27.07
N SER A 266 -0.05 -14.68 28.35
CA SER A 266 -1.02 -14.78 29.43
C SER A 266 -1.99 -13.60 29.31
N HIS A 267 -3.24 -13.87 28.92
CA HIS A 267 -4.32 -12.90 28.87
C HIS A 267 -4.66 -12.46 30.30
N HIS A 268 -3.80 -11.62 30.88
CA HIS A 268 -4.17 -10.81 32.02
C HIS A 268 -5.00 -9.66 31.47
N SER A 269 -6.22 -9.49 31.96
CA SER A 269 -7.07 -8.38 31.51
C SER A 269 -6.41 -7.04 31.88
N ALA A 270 -6.45 -6.09 30.95
CA ALA A 270 -5.98 -4.74 31.18
C ALA A 270 -6.76 -4.13 32.36
N SER A 271 -6.07 -3.78 33.44
CA SER A 271 -6.71 -3.16 34.60
C SER A 271 -6.88 -1.66 34.38
N GLN A 272 -5.98 -1.05 33.59
CA GLN A 272 -6.02 0.36 33.19
C GLN A 272 -5.51 0.53 31.75
N SER A 273 -6.17 1.37 30.96
CA SER A 273 -5.66 1.80 29.64
C SER A 273 -5.92 3.29 29.44
N ILE A 274 -5.06 3.95 28.67
CA ILE A 274 -5.23 5.33 28.21
C ILE A 274 -5.32 5.34 26.70
N SER A 275 -6.21 6.16 26.19
CA SER A 275 -6.48 6.35 24.77
C SER A 275 -6.09 7.77 24.32
N ILE A 276 -5.29 7.84 23.26
CA ILE A 276 -4.70 9.06 22.72
C ILE A 276 -5.12 9.17 21.26
N LEU A 277 -5.96 10.16 20.94
CA LEU A 277 -6.45 10.42 19.59
C LEU A 277 -5.70 11.58 18.95
N ILE A 278 -4.97 11.29 17.89
CA ILE A 278 -4.27 12.30 17.09
C ILE A 278 -5.16 12.66 15.91
N GLY A 279 -5.37 13.95 15.66
CA GLY A 279 -6.18 14.44 14.55
C GLY A 279 -5.46 15.49 13.72
N GLY A 280 -5.62 15.40 12.40
CA GLY A 280 -5.13 16.41 11.46
C GLY A 280 -5.43 16.08 9.99
N ALA A 281 -5.11 17.01 9.11
CA ALA A 281 -5.22 16.83 7.67
C ALA A 281 -4.14 15.88 7.10
N ALA A 282 -4.43 15.21 5.99
CA ALA A 282 -3.42 14.44 5.28
C ALA A 282 -2.21 15.34 4.90
N GLY A 283 -1.02 14.91 5.31
CA GLY A 283 0.24 15.63 5.11
C GLY A 283 0.75 16.44 6.31
N THR A 284 0.02 16.50 7.43
CA THR A 284 0.49 17.14 8.68
C THR A 284 1.46 16.27 9.47
N GLY A 285 1.62 14.99 9.11
CA GLY A 285 2.58 14.06 9.71
C GLY A 285 2.03 13.23 10.89
N ILE A 286 0.72 12.97 10.92
CA ILE A 286 0.07 12.07 11.90
C ILE A 286 0.77 10.72 11.99
N ALA A 287 1.08 10.08 10.85
CA ALA A 287 1.78 8.79 10.81
C ALA A 287 3.19 8.86 11.43
N THR A 288 3.86 10.00 11.29
CA THR A 288 5.16 10.24 11.94
C THR A 288 4.99 10.35 13.45
N LEU A 289 3.96 11.08 13.91
CA LEU A 289 3.67 11.21 15.33
C LEU A 289 3.28 9.87 15.97
N GLU A 290 2.48 9.05 15.29
CA GLU A 290 2.16 7.69 15.70
C GLU A 290 3.44 6.87 15.92
N LYS A 291 4.34 6.87 14.94
CA LYS A 291 5.59 6.10 15.03
C LYS A 291 6.50 6.58 16.17
N ILE A 292 6.59 7.90 16.39
CA ILE A 292 7.34 8.48 17.50
C ILE A 292 6.73 8.05 18.84
N LEU A 293 5.41 8.18 18.99
CA LEU A 293 4.73 7.90 20.26
C LEU A 293 4.68 6.41 20.57
N SER A 294 4.23 5.56 19.63
CA SER A 294 4.10 4.11 19.85
C SER A 294 5.45 3.47 20.22
N GLY A 295 6.54 3.85 19.55
CA GLY A 295 7.88 3.34 19.87
C GLY A 295 8.39 3.83 21.23
N ALA A 296 8.16 5.10 21.56
CA ALA A 296 8.60 5.69 22.83
C ALA A 296 7.78 5.17 24.02
N PHE A 297 6.47 4.94 23.87
CA PHE A 297 5.63 4.32 24.90
C PHE A 297 5.99 2.86 25.12
N LYS A 298 6.28 2.11 24.05
CA LYS A 298 6.82 0.75 24.16
C LYS A 298 8.12 0.72 24.97
N LYS A 299 9.05 1.64 24.70
CA LYS A 299 10.31 1.77 25.46
C LYS A 299 10.09 2.19 26.93
N ASN A 300 8.97 2.82 27.27
CA ASN A 300 8.52 3.06 28.65
C ASN A 300 7.79 1.87 29.29
N GLY A 301 7.66 0.74 28.58
CA GLY A 301 7.09 -0.49 29.11
C GLY A 301 5.57 -0.58 29.03
N PHE A 302 4.92 0.16 28.13
CA PHE A 302 3.48 0.04 27.92
C PHE A 302 3.13 -0.92 26.79
N TYR A 303 2.00 -1.60 26.93
CA TYR A 303 1.40 -2.34 25.84
C TYR A 303 0.69 -1.39 24.89
N ILE A 304 0.90 -1.57 23.58
CA ILE A 304 0.46 -0.62 22.55
C ILE A 304 -0.49 -1.27 21.56
N PHE A 305 -1.58 -0.57 21.28
CA PHE A 305 -2.43 -0.79 20.13
C PHE A 305 -2.62 0.54 19.39
N SER A 306 -2.62 0.52 18.05
CA SER A 306 -2.91 1.72 17.25
C SER A 306 -3.81 1.38 16.07
N THR A 307 -4.73 2.26 15.73
CA THR A 307 -5.55 2.14 14.52
C THR A 307 -5.83 3.50 13.88
N LYS A 308 -6.19 3.48 12.60
CA LYS A 308 -6.21 4.67 11.74
C LYS A 308 -7.56 4.85 11.07
N GLU A 309 -7.94 6.10 10.93
CA GLU A 309 -9.17 6.52 10.29
C GLU A 309 -8.81 7.65 9.32
N TYR A 310 -8.86 7.38 8.01
CA TYR A 310 -8.53 8.37 7.00
C TYR A 310 -9.56 8.42 5.88
N MET A 311 -9.64 9.58 5.25
CA MET A 311 -10.53 9.81 4.11
C MET A 311 -9.84 9.40 2.80
N SER A 312 -10.62 9.04 1.78
CA SER A 312 -10.15 8.74 0.42
C SER A 312 -9.68 10.03 -0.31
N ARG A 313 -8.62 10.65 0.21
CA ARG A 313 -8.02 11.90 -0.27
C ARG A 313 -6.51 11.89 0.00
N VAL A 314 -5.72 12.28 -0.99
CA VAL A 314 -4.24 12.34 -0.87
C VAL A 314 -3.77 13.53 -0.03
N ARG A 315 -4.51 14.64 -0.01
CA ARG A 315 -4.21 15.83 0.81
C ARG A 315 -5.49 16.44 1.38
N GLY A 316 -5.38 17.04 2.57
CA GLY A 316 -6.52 17.62 3.29
C GLY A 316 -7.37 16.58 4.02
N GLY A 317 -8.63 16.91 4.29
CA GLY A 317 -9.53 16.08 5.10
C GLY A 317 -9.24 16.22 6.60
N SER A 318 -9.93 15.39 7.40
CA SER A 318 -9.72 15.27 8.84
C SER A 318 -9.53 13.81 9.15
N ASN A 319 -8.27 13.41 9.30
CA ASN A 319 -7.88 12.03 9.59
C ASN A 319 -7.55 11.92 11.08
N THR A 320 -7.74 10.73 11.63
CA THR A 320 -7.46 10.43 13.02
C THR A 320 -6.64 9.16 13.17
N THR A 321 -5.84 9.09 14.22
CA THR A 321 -5.10 7.89 14.62
C THR A 321 -5.25 7.74 16.12
N LEU A 322 -5.80 6.61 16.54
CA LEU A 322 -5.98 6.27 17.94
C LEU A 322 -4.81 5.40 18.38
N ILE A 323 -4.11 5.81 19.43
CA ILE A 323 -3.12 5.00 20.14
C ILE A 323 -3.68 4.68 21.52
N ARG A 324 -3.70 3.41 21.89
CA ARG A 324 -3.99 2.97 23.25
C ARG A 324 -2.72 2.46 23.90
N ILE A 325 -2.50 2.86 25.15
CA ILE A 325 -1.43 2.35 26.01
C ILE A 325 -2.05 1.65 27.22
N SER A 326 -1.52 0.51 27.64
CA SER A 326 -2.06 -0.29 28.74
C SER A 326 -0.99 -1.01 29.56
N ASP A 327 -1.39 -1.53 30.72
CA ASP A 327 -0.61 -2.39 31.59
C ASP A 327 -0.66 -3.88 31.21
N ALA A 328 -1.50 -4.23 30.25
CA ALA A 328 -1.60 -5.57 29.68
C ALA A 328 -1.88 -5.52 28.16
N PRO A 329 -1.72 -6.64 27.43
CA PRO A 329 -2.03 -6.70 26.00
C PRO A 329 -3.46 -6.25 25.69
N ILE A 330 -3.60 -5.45 24.63
CA ILE A 330 -4.87 -4.96 24.08
C ILE A 330 -4.83 -5.05 22.55
N GLU A 331 -5.99 -5.28 21.91
CA GLU A 331 -6.12 -5.63 20.49
C GLU A 331 -7.25 -4.88 19.76
N ALA A 332 -7.97 -3.97 20.42
CA ALA A 332 -9.14 -3.28 19.85
C ALA A 332 -9.15 -1.76 20.09
N PRO A 333 -9.98 -0.98 19.36
CA PRO A 333 -10.13 0.44 19.62
C PRO A 333 -11.24 0.75 20.63
N CYS A 334 -11.22 1.96 21.17
CA CYS A 334 -12.32 2.52 21.98
C CYS A 334 -12.87 3.80 21.33
N TRP A 335 -14.15 4.09 21.56
CA TRP A 335 -14.78 5.29 21.02
C TRP A 335 -14.45 6.52 21.84
N LYS A 336 -14.64 6.47 23.16
CA LYS A 336 -14.29 7.60 24.04
C LYS A 336 -12.79 7.65 24.31
N VAL A 337 -12.23 8.87 24.31
CA VAL A 337 -10.77 9.08 24.38
C VAL A 337 -10.31 9.99 25.52
N ASP A 338 -9.20 9.63 26.17
CA ASP A 338 -8.66 10.35 27.34
C ASP A 338 -7.83 11.58 26.96
N ILE A 339 -7.05 11.47 25.89
CA ILE A 339 -6.17 12.54 25.40
C ILE A 339 -6.44 12.76 23.91
N CYS A 340 -6.52 14.02 23.49
CA CYS A 340 -6.56 14.39 22.07
C CYS A 340 -5.38 15.28 21.72
N ILE A 341 -4.83 15.11 20.51
CA ILE A 341 -3.83 16.01 19.92
C ILE A 341 -4.40 16.53 18.59
N ALA A 342 -4.77 17.80 18.56
CA ALA A 342 -5.30 18.45 17.37
C ALA A 342 -4.20 19.25 16.64
N LEU A 343 -3.82 18.80 15.45
CA LEU A 343 -2.79 19.45 14.61
C LEU A 343 -3.38 20.56 13.71
N ASP A 344 -4.71 20.58 13.53
CA ASP A 344 -5.47 21.65 12.90
C ASP A 344 -6.88 21.79 13.51
N SER A 345 -7.56 22.88 13.16
CA SER A 345 -8.88 23.22 13.72
C SER A 345 -10.00 22.30 13.24
N LEU A 346 -9.92 21.77 12.02
CA LEU A 346 -10.93 20.84 11.49
C LEU A 346 -10.86 19.50 12.21
N ALA A 347 -9.67 19.04 12.55
CA ALA A 347 -9.48 17.87 13.40
C ALA A 347 -10.00 18.10 14.82
N LEU A 348 -9.79 19.28 15.39
CA LEU A 348 -10.33 19.63 16.70
C LEU A 348 -11.86 19.53 16.73
N GLU A 349 -12.55 20.02 15.70
CA GLU A 349 -14.02 19.91 15.57
C GLU A 349 -14.46 18.45 15.41
N HIS A 350 -13.82 17.72 14.50
CA HIS A 350 -14.15 16.32 14.20
C HIS A 350 -14.01 15.40 15.42
N MET A 351 -12.99 15.61 16.26
CA MET A 351 -12.74 14.73 17.42
C MET A 351 -13.68 14.99 18.60
N GLN A 352 -14.48 16.07 18.61
CA GLN A 352 -15.30 16.45 19.78
C GLN A 352 -16.32 15.37 20.20
N GLU A 353 -16.86 14.60 19.25
CA GLU A 353 -17.80 13.51 19.56
C GLU A 353 -17.14 12.35 20.34
N ARG A 354 -15.82 12.24 20.27
CA ARG A 354 -15.01 11.23 20.96
C ARG A 354 -14.68 11.64 22.39
N TRP A 355 -14.96 12.88 22.80
CA TRP A 355 -14.62 13.37 24.14
C TRP A 355 -15.60 12.86 25.21
N HIS A 356 -15.09 12.70 26.42
CA HIS A 356 -15.83 12.60 27.67
C HIS A 356 -15.43 13.78 28.59
N GLU A 357 -16.05 13.88 29.77
CA GLU A 357 -15.91 15.05 30.65
C GLU A 357 -14.46 15.38 31.07
N ASN A 358 -13.60 14.36 31.12
CA ASN A 358 -12.21 14.45 31.56
C ASN A 358 -11.20 14.39 30.40
N THR A 359 -11.64 14.43 29.14
CA THR A 359 -10.73 14.40 28.00
C THR A 359 -9.85 15.65 27.99
N ILE A 360 -8.53 15.45 27.91
CA ILE A 360 -7.55 16.53 27.82
C ILE A 360 -7.15 16.74 26.37
N VAL A 361 -7.21 17.98 25.90
CA VAL A 361 -6.97 18.30 24.48
C VAL A 361 -5.74 19.17 24.34
N PHE A 362 -4.71 18.66 23.66
CA PHE A 362 -3.56 19.45 23.22
C PHE A 362 -3.86 20.03 21.83
N ALA A 363 -3.81 21.34 21.71
CA ALA A 363 -4.17 22.07 20.50
C ALA A 363 -3.13 23.14 20.19
N ASP A 364 -2.90 23.44 18.91
CA ASP A 364 -1.98 24.52 18.53
C ASP A 364 -2.56 25.87 18.99
N GLU A 365 -1.73 26.75 19.56
CA GLU A 365 -2.15 28.07 20.06
C GLU A 365 -2.76 28.98 18.98
N ALA A 366 -2.50 28.69 17.71
CA ALA A 366 -3.14 29.37 16.59
C ALA A 366 -4.67 29.16 16.55
N PHE A 367 -5.24 28.25 17.34
CA PHE A 367 -6.68 28.03 17.43
C PHE A 367 -7.30 29.03 18.41
N SER A 368 -8.21 29.86 17.92
CA SER A 368 -8.70 31.08 18.59
C SER A 368 -9.68 30.87 19.76
N GLU A 369 -10.09 29.64 20.08
CA GLU A 369 -11.10 29.38 21.11
C GLU A 369 -10.58 28.43 22.20
N LYS A 370 -10.32 28.97 23.40
CA LYS A 370 -10.00 28.16 24.58
C LYS A 370 -11.28 27.57 25.20
N LYS A 371 -11.50 26.27 25.03
CA LYS A 371 -12.53 25.50 25.78
C LYS A 371 -11.94 24.94 27.10
N THR A 372 -12.80 24.53 28.02
CA THR A 372 -12.40 23.80 29.25
C THR A 372 -11.62 22.53 28.88
N ASN A 373 -10.57 22.19 29.65
CA ASN A 373 -9.68 21.04 29.43
C ASN A 373 -8.78 21.08 28.17
N MET A 374 -8.65 22.25 27.53
CA MET A 374 -7.72 22.43 26.40
C MET A 374 -6.41 23.11 26.81
N ILE A 375 -5.31 22.49 26.41
CA ILE A 375 -3.93 22.95 26.57
C ILE A 375 -3.47 23.49 25.24
N LEU A 376 -3.33 24.81 25.17
CA LEU A 376 -2.78 25.49 24.00
C LEU A 376 -1.25 25.37 24.02
N VAL A 377 -0.70 24.84 22.94
CA VAL A 377 0.73 24.63 22.76
C VAL A 377 1.17 25.38 21.51
N ALA A 378 2.23 26.17 21.61
CA ALA A 378 2.88 26.83 20.47
C ALA A 378 3.60 25.84 19.54
N MET A 379 2.90 24.83 19.00
CA MET A 379 3.55 23.68 18.34
C MET A 379 4.35 24.12 17.11
N LYS A 380 3.69 24.81 16.16
CA LYS A 380 4.34 25.27 14.92
C LYS A 380 5.39 26.34 15.19
N ASP A 381 5.11 27.28 16.07
CA ASP A 381 6.02 28.41 16.33
C ASP A 381 7.25 27.98 17.14
N SER A 382 7.11 27.01 18.04
CA SER A 382 8.26 26.40 18.72
C SER A 382 9.09 25.56 17.75
N ALA A 383 8.46 24.77 16.88
CA ALA A 383 9.15 24.00 15.85
C ALA A 383 9.95 24.88 14.86
N LYS A 384 9.41 26.05 14.48
CA LYS A 384 10.12 27.01 13.60
C LYS A 384 11.43 27.52 14.19
N LYS A 385 11.59 27.57 15.52
CA LYS A 385 12.85 27.96 16.18
C LYS A 385 14.00 27.00 15.87
N PHE A 386 13.66 25.75 15.53
CA PHE A 386 14.59 24.71 15.09
C PHE A 386 14.68 24.60 13.56
N GLY A 387 14.23 25.65 12.84
CA GLY A 387 14.40 25.79 11.39
C GLY A 387 13.21 25.33 10.53
N ASN A 388 12.27 24.53 11.05
CA ASN A 388 11.13 24.07 10.25
C ASN A 388 9.85 23.77 11.06
N ALA A 389 8.70 24.26 10.59
CA ALA A 389 7.39 23.96 11.19
C ALA A 389 7.01 22.46 11.15
N LYS A 390 7.65 21.65 10.29
CA LYS A 390 7.45 20.19 10.22
C LYS A 390 7.85 19.47 11.51
N TYR A 391 8.72 20.06 12.32
CA TYR A 391 9.11 19.50 13.61
C TYR A 391 8.02 19.63 14.70
N ALA A 392 6.87 20.22 14.38
CA ALA A 392 5.75 20.37 15.32
C ALA A 392 5.30 19.03 15.92
N ASN A 393 5.34 17.94 15.13
CA ASN A 393 5.00 16.60 15.60
C ASN A 393 5.99 16.09 16.65
N THR A 394 7.28 16.27 16.41
CA THR A 394 8.33 15.90 17.36
C THR A 394 8.26 16.74 18.63
N TYR A 395 7.95 18.04 18.49
CA TYR A 395 7.76 18.94 19.61
C TYR A 395 6.58 18.53 20.50
N ILE A 396 5.40 18.28 19.90
CA ILE A 396 4.21 17.88 20.68
C ILE A 396 4.37 16.50 21.32
N ALA A 397 5.12 15.58 20.69
CA ALA A 397 5.49 14.32 21.32
C ALA A 397 6.31 14.55 22.61
N GLY A 398 7.29 15.47 22.54
CA GLY A 398 8.04 15.93 23.71
C GLY A 398 7.14 16.50 24.80
N VAL A 399 6.28 17.46 24.45
CA VAL A 399 5.34 18.10 25.39
C VAL A 399 4.44 17.06 26.06
N LEU A 400 3.90 16.10 25.32
CA LEU A 400 3.07 15.03 25.90
C LEU A 400 3.88 14.18 26.91
N PHE A 401 5.10 13.78 26.55
CA PHE A 401 5.96 12.97 27.44
C PHE A 401 6.33 13.73 28.72
N GLY A 402 6.67 15.00 28.60
CA GLY A 402 6.92 15.88 29.74
C GLY A 402 5.67 16.03 30.61
N ALA A 403 4.51 16.28 30.00
CA ALA A 403 3.22 16.41 30.69
C ALA A 403 2.88 15.15 31.50
N LEU A 404 3.04 13.98 30.90
CA LEU A 404 2.79 12.68 31.52
C LEU A 404 3.89 12.25 32.52
N ARG A 405 4.96 13.03 32.67
CA ARG A 405 6.11 12.73 33.54
C ARG A 405 6.76 11.36 33.22
N LEU A 406 6.80 11.01 31.94
CA LEU A 406 7.43 9.78 31.44
C LEU A 406 8.95 9.95 31.33
N ASP A 407 9.67 8.83 31.22
CA ASP A 407 11.11 8.88 31.03
C ASP A 407 11.46 9.45 29.64
N LYS A 408 12.19 10.57 29.65
CA LYS A 408 12.66 11.28 28.46
C LYS A 408 13.59 10.41 27.60
N SER A 409 14.40 9.55 28.22
CA SER A 409 15.42 8.76 27.51
C SER A 409 14.81 7.90 26.40
N SER A 410 13.68 7.26 26.71
CA SER A 410 12.91 6.41 25.80
C SER A 410 12.39 7.15 24.57
N LEU A 411 12.00 8.42 24.72
CA LEU A 411 11.57 9.25 23.59
C LEU A 411 12.75 9.61 22.68
N LEU A 412 13.85 10.08 23.29
CA LEU A 412 15.04 10.50 22.52
C LEU A 412 15.69 9.32 21.79
N GLU A 413 15.74 8.13 22.41
CA GLU A 413 16.21 6.91 21.76
C GLU A 413 15.33 6.52 20.57
N ASN A 414 14.00 6.55 20.71
CA ASN A 414 13.10 6.22 19.61
C ASN A 414 13.24 7.21 18.44
N ILE A 415 13.45 8.49 18.74
CA ILE A 415 13.71 9.51 17.73
C ILE A 415 15.02 9.23 16.99
N ALA A 416 16.10 8.90 17.72
CA ALA A 416 17.39 8.57 17.12
C ALA A 416 17.33 7.31 16.24
N GLU A 417 16.54 6.30 16.64
CA GLU A 417 16.31 5.10 15.82
C GLU A 417 15.51 5.40 14.55
N HIS A 418 14.51 6.27 14.64
CA HIS A 418 13.64 6.59 13.52
C HIS A 418 14.27 7.57 12.52
N PHE A 419 14.93 8.61 13.02
CA PHE A 419 15.57 9.67 12.23
C PHE A 419 17.09 9.57 12.39
N LYS A 420 17.69 8.64 11.63
CA LYS A 420 19.15 8.47 11.62
C LYS A 420 19.83 9.78 11.23
N ASP A 421 20.87 10.16 11.99
CA ASP A 421 21.68 11.36 11.78
C ASP A 421 20.89 12.69 11.80
N ASP A 422 19.81 12.77 12.61
CA ASP A 422 18.96 13.96 12.76
C ASP A 422 18.97 14.49 14.21
N ASP A 423 20.03 15.21 14.57
CA ASP A 423 20.17 15.84 15.90
C ASP A 423 19.09 16.89 16.16
N VAL A 424 18.55 17.53 15.12
CA VAL A 424 17.54 18.59 15.25
C VAL A 424 16.24 18.03 15.83
N ASN A 425 15.77 16.88 15.35
CA ASN A 425 14.58 16.24 15.91
C ASN A 425 14.75 15.89 17.40
N ARG A 426 15.95 15.48 17.81
CA ARG A 426 16.25 15.19 19.21
C ARG A 426 16.16 16.45 20.07
N ASP A 427 16.77 17.55 19.64
CA ASP A 427 16.75 18.84 20.34
C ASP A 427 15.32 19.40 20.44
N VAL A 428 14.52 19.25 19.37
CA VAL A 428 13.11 19.64 19.36
C VAL A 428 12.31 18.87 20.39
N ALA A 429 12.49 17.54 20.48
CA ALA A 429 11.78 16.71 21.44
C ALA A 429 12.19 17.02 22.88
N GLU A 430 13.47 17.29 23.12
CA GLU A 430 13.97 17.71 24.42
C GLU A 430 13.36 19.05 24.86
N SER A 431 13.34 20.03 23.96
CA SER A 431 12.68 21.32 24.22
C SER A 431 11.18 21.16 24.49
N GLY A 432 10.49 20.31 23.72
CA GLY A 432 9.09 19.97 23.97
C GLY A 432 8.89 19.33 25.34
N TYR A 433 9.77 18.40 25.73
CA TYR A 433 9.71 17.74 27.04
C TYR A 433 9.83 18.73 28.19
N GLU A 434 10.78 19.64 28.12
CA GLU A 434 10.95 20.70 29.13
C GLU A 434 9.70 21.58 29.25
N GLU A 435 9.05 21.88 28.13
CA GLU A 435 7.79 22.64 28.14
C GLU A 435 6.64 21.84 28.76
N GLY A 436 6.54 20.55 28.45
CA GLY A 436 5.57 19.64 29.09
C GLY A 436 5.76 19.52 30.61
N MET A 437 7.00 19.59 31.09
CA MET A 437 7.32 19.57 32.53
C MET A 437 6.83 20.81 33.27
N LYS A 438 6.76 21.97 32.60
CA LYS A 438 6.25 23.23 33.18
C LYS A 438 4.73 23.29 33.27
N LEU A 439 4.02 22.37 32.62
CA LEU A 439 2.57 22.29 32.75
C LEU A 439 2.22 21.86 34.18
N GLU A 440 1.84 22.85 34.99
CA GLU A 440 1.37 22.71 36.37
C GLU A 440 -0.16 22.84 36.44
N ASN A 441 -0.79 22.26 37.46
CA ASN A 441 -2.24 22.32 37.71
C ASN A 441 -3.14 21.72 36.61
N ILE A 442 -2.64 20.73 35.88
CA ILE A 442 -3.41 19.95 34.90
C ILE A 442 -3.70 18.57 35.48
N THR A 443 -4.98 18.18 35.49
CA THR A 443 -5.39 16.82 35.86
C THR A 443 -5.30 15.92 34.64
N LEU A 444 -4.20 15.18 34.51
CA LEU A 444 -4.00 14.18 33.45
C LEU A 444 -4.58 12.81 33.87
N PRO A 445 -4.96 11.94 32.91
CA PRO A 445 -5.37 10.58 33.22
C PRO A 445 -4.26 9.82 33.93
N LYS A 446 -4.65 8.94 34.87
CA LYS A 446 -3.70 8.09 35.59
C LYS A 446 -3.08 7.10 34.63
N LEU A 447 -1.75 7.14 34.48
CA LEU A 447 -1.00 6.21 33.64
C LEU A 447 -1.21 4.75 34.09
N PRO A 448 -1.31 3.80 33.14
CA PRO A 448 -1.27 2.39 33.45
C PRO A 448 0.09 2.02 34.07
N LYS A 449 0.16 0.84 34.70
CA LYS A 449 1.43 0.32 35.21
C LYS A 449 2.33 -0.13 34.05
N SER A 450 3.59 0.30 34.04
CA SER A 450 4.58 -0.14 33.06
C SER A 450 5.13 -1.53 33.37
N ASP A 451 5.35 -2.34 32.34
CA ASP A 451 6.02 -3.65 32.33
C ASP A 451 7.11 -3.70 31.24
N LEU A 452 8.29 -3.16 31.57
CA LEU A 452 9.42 -3.13 30.64
C LEU A 452 9.89 -4.52 30.21
N GLU A 453 9.86 -5.50 31.12
CA GLU A 453 10.41 -6.84 30.83
C GLU A 453 9.46 -7.68 29.97
N GLY A 454 8.14 -7.54 30.14
CA GLY A 454 7.15 -8.13 29.23
C GLY A 454 7.24 -7.51 27.84
N VAL A 455 7.19 -6.18 27.75
CA VAL A 455 7.13 -5.46 26.47
C VAL A 455 8.41 -5.58 25.63
N LYS A 456 9.59 -5.71 26.26
CA LYS A 456 10.87 -5.90 25.54
C LYS A 456 10.89 -7.12 24.61
N LYS A 457 10.09 -8.15 24.91
CA LYS A 457 10.02 -9.40 24.13
C LYS A 457 9.09 -9.28 22.91
N LEU A 458 8.36 -8.18 22.80
CA LEU A 458 7.34 -7.98 21.77
C LEU A 458 7.84 -7.02 20.68
N HIS A 459 7.27 -7.14 19.49
CA HIS A 459 7.54 -6.30 18.33
C HIS A 459 6.27 -5.58 17.90
N LEU A 460 6.39 -4.30 17.53
CA LEU A 460 5.29 -3.58 16.90
C LEU A 460 5.21 -4.01 15.43
N MET A 461 4.02 -4.39 14.98
CA MET A 461 3.77 -4.83 13.60
C MET A 461 2.35 -4.44 13.20
N ASP A 462 2.14 -4.12 11.92
CA ASP A 462 0.81 -3.95 11.35
C ASP A 462 0.30 -5.22 10.66
N GLY A 463 -1.01 -5.32 10.46
CA GLY A 463 -1.64 -6.49 9.84
C GLY A 463 -1.24 -6.74 8.39
N THR A 464 -0.93 -5.68 7.64
CA THR A 464 -0.36 -5.78 6.29
C THR A 464 0.97 -6.53 6.30
N THR A 465 1.89 -6.12 7.17
CA THR A 465 3.21 -6.71 7.35
C THR A 465 3.10 -8.14 7.87
N ALA A 466 2.22 -8.39 8.84
CA ALA A 466 1.97 -9.73 9.38
C ALA A 466 1.45 -10.70 8.30
N SER A 467 0.48 -10.25 7.49
CA SER A 467 -0.04 -11.04 6.36
C SER A 467 1.05 -11.34 5.33
N GLY A 468 1.83 -10.31 4.95
CA GLY A 468 2.97 -10.47 4.05
C GLY A 468 3.98 -11.51 4.56
N PHE A 469 4.37 -11.44 5.83
CA PHE A 469 5.23 -12.46 6.43
C PHE A 469 4.60 -13.86 6.43
N GLY A 470 3.29 -13.97 6.66
CA GLY A 470 2.56 -15.24 6.53
C GLY A 470 2.66 -15.84 5.13
N PHE A 471 2.49 -15.02 4.09
CA PHE A 471 2.60 -15.48 2.70
C PHE A 471 4.02 -15.92 2.36
N LEU A 472 5.04 -15.20 2.84
CA LEU A 472 6.44 -15.59 2.71
C LEU A 472 6.75 -16.89 3.45
N ALA A 473 6.22 -17.06 4.67
CA ALA A 473 6.33 -18.31 5.41
C ALA A 473 5.70 -19.46 4.61
N GLY A 474 4.57 -19.21 3.94
CA GLY A 474 3.93 -20.11 2.98
C GLY A 474 4.70 -20.35 1.68
N GLY A 475 5.90 -19.79 1.50
CA GLY A 475 6.72 -20.00 0.31
C GLY A 475 6.23 -19.26 -0.93
N CYS A 476 5.46 -18.19 -0.75
CA CYS A 476 5.07 -17.29 -1.84
C CYS A 476 6.30 -16.78 -2.58
N ASN A 477 6.38 -17.05 -3.88
CA ASN A 477 7.48 -16.61 -4.74
C ASN A 477 7.00 -15.86 -5.99
N MET A 478 5.70 -15.59 -6.09
CA MET A 478 5.11 -14.73 -7.11
C MET A 478 3.89 -14.02 -6.55
N VAL A 479 3.84 -12.70 -6.68
CA VAL A 479 2.64 -11.91 -6.39
C VAL A 479 2.33 -11.02 -7.58
N THR A 480 1.07 -11.05 -7.99
CA THR A 480 0.55 -10.14 -9.01
C THR A 480 -0.64 -9.41 -8.42
N ALA A 481 -0.78 -8.11 -8.68
CA ALA A 481 -1.97 -7.39 -8.24
C ALA A 481 -2.18 -6.09 -9.01
N TYR A 482 -3.44 -5.69 -9.13
CA TYR A 482 -3.81 -4.32 -9.47
C TYR A 482 -3.96 -3.51 -8.16
N PRO A 483 -3.35 -2.31 -8.04
CA PRO A 483 -3.42 -1.54 -6.81
C PRO A 483 -4.84 -1.12 -6.43
N MET A 484 -5.32 -1.60 -5.28
CA MET A 484 -6.60 -1.22 -4.71
C MET A 484 -6.55 -1.21 -3.17
N SER A 485 -6.92 -0.09 -2.55
CA SER A 485 -6.99 0.02 -1.08
C SER A 485 -8.03 -0.95 -0.49
N PRO A 486 -7.77 -1.57 0.67
CA PRO A 486 -6.53 -1.52 1.47
C PRO A 486 -5.47 -2.59 1.08
N SER A 487 -5.71 -3.39 0.06
CA SER A 487 -4.84 -4.53 -0.31
C SER A 487 -3.45 -4.16 -0.83
N THR A 488 -3.27 -2.94 -1.37
CA THR A 488 -1.99 -2.47 -1.95
C THR A 488 -0.82 -2.51 -0.95
N GLY A 489 -1.09 -2.43 0.35
CA GLY A 489 -0.06 -2.51 1.38
C GLY A 489 0.74 -3.80 1.29
N VAL A 490 0.06 -4.94 1.05
CA VAL A 490 0.73 -6.24 0.93
C VAL A 490 1.58 -6.29 -0.33
N LEU A 491 1.08 -5.80 -1.47
CA LEU A 491 1.89 -5.73 -2.70
C LEU A 491 3.17 -4.92 -2.49
N ASN A 492 3.07 -3.76 -1.83
CA ASN A 492 4.23 -2.93 -1.51
C ASN A 492 5.21 -3.63 -0.57
N PHE A 493 4.71 -4.32 0.46
CA PHE A 493 5.55 -5.12 1.36
C PHE A 493 6.29 -6.21 0.58
N MET A 494 5.60 -6.97 -0.28
CA MET A 494 6.21 -8.02 -1.09
C MET A 494 7.22 -7.45 -2.10
N ALA A 495 6.96 -6.27 -2.66
CA ALA A 495 7.89 -5.53 -3.52
C ALA A 495 9.14 -5.05 -2.78
N ASP A 496 9.03 -4.73 -1.49
CA ASP A 496 10.19 -4.43 -0.65
C ASP A 496 10.98 -5.70 -0.33
N MET A 497 10.27 -6.79 0.00
CA MET A 497 10.87 -8.08 0.31
C MET A 497 11.53 -8.76 -0.89
N SER A 498 11.09 -8.48 -2.13
CA SER A 498 11.75 -8.99 -3.34
C SER A 498 13.19 -8.49 -3.52
N LYS A 499 13.59 -7.44 -2.79
CA LYS A 499 14.99 -7.00 -2.68
C LYS A 499 15.87 -7.98 -1.91
N HIS A 500 15.27 -8.80 -1.07
CA HIS A 500 15.94 -9.72 -0.15
C HIS A 500 15.64 -11.20 -0.47
N LEU A 501 14.50 -11.49 -1.10
CA LEU A 501 13.99 -12.82 -1.38
C LEU A 501 13.68 -12.99 -2.87
N SER A 502 13.74 -14.22 -3.37
CA SER A 502 13.46 -14.52 -4.78
C SER A 502 11.95 -14.56 -5.04
N ILE A 503 11.34 -13.39 -5.16
CA ILE A 503 9.90 -13.22 -5.38
C ILE A 503 9.69 -12.39 -6.64
N ALA A 504 8.92 -12.93 -7.59
CA ALA A 504 8.43 -12.15 -8.71
C ALA A 504 7.27 -11.25 -8.25
N VAL A 505 7.35 -9.95 -8.51
CA VAL A 505 6.31 -8.99 -8.14
C VAL A 505 5.89 -8.25 -9.40
N GLU A 506 4.63 -8.39 -9.78
CA GLU A 506 4.06 -7.76 -10.97
C GLU A 506 2.85 -6.89 -10.60
N GLN A 507 2.85 -5.64 -11.07
CA GLN A 507 1.67 -4.81 -11.00
C GLN A 507 0.89 -4.99 -12.31
N SER A 508 -0.19 -5.77 -12.27
CA SER A 508 -1.01 -6.05 -13.45
C SER A 508 -1.81 -4.82 -13.89
N GLU A 509 -2.31 -4.87 -15.12
CA GLU A 509 -3.15 -3.84 -15.73
C GLU A 509 -4.57 -3.78 -15.12
N ASP A 510 -5.08 -4.92 -14.65
CA ASP A 510 -6.35 -5.07 -13.94
C ASP A 510 -6.38 -6.37 -13.11
N GLU A 511 -7.46 -6.60 -12.37
CA GLU A 511 -7.66 -7.79 -11.54
C GLU A 511 -7.91 -9.08 -12.33
N ILE A 512 -8.40 -8.99 -13.57
CA ILE A 512 -8.60 -10.15 -14.45
C ILE A 512 -7.24 -10.72 -14.86
N ALA A 513 -6.34 -9.86 -15.33
CA ALA A 513 -4.96 -10.19 -15.62
C ALA A 513 -4.25 -10.74 -14.39
N SER A 514 -4.46 -10.12 -13.22
CA SER A 514 -3.83 -10.56 -11.98
C SER A 514 -4.13 -12.02 -11.63
N LEU A 515 -5.41 -12.41 -11.49
CA LEU A 515 -5.70 -13.79 -11.10
C LEU A 515 -5.31 -14.78 -12.19
N ASN A 516 -5.41 -14.43 -13.47
CA ASN A 516 -4.93 -15.30 -14.55
C ASN A 516 -3.40 -15.49 -14.52
N MET A 517 -2.62 -14.46 -14.19
CA MET A 517 -1.17 -14.59 -13.99
C MET A 517 -0.86 -15.49 -12.79
N VAL A 518 -1.63 -15.41 -11.69
CA VAL A 518 -1.51 -16.34 -10.56
C VAL A 518 -1.72 -17.78 -11.00
N LEU A 519 -2.76 -18.07 -11.78
CA LEU A 519 -3.00 -19.42 -12.30
C LEU A 519 -1.88 -19.89 -13.21
N GLY A 520 -1.36 -19.02 -14.09
CA GLY A 520 -0.18 -19.31 -14.89
C GLY A 520 1.08 -19.59 -14.05
N GLY A 521 1.25 -18.86 -12.95
CA GLY A 521 2.28 -19.10 -11.95
C GLY A 521 2.18 -20.51 -11.35
N TRP A 522 1.00 -20.88 -10.85
CA TRP A 522 0.79 -22.23 -10.29
C TRP A 522 0.92 -23.36 -11.31
N TYR A 523 0.47 -23.14 -12.55
CA TYR A 523 0.67 -24.07 -13.66
C TYR A 523 2.16 -24.30 -13.93
N SER A 524 2.98 -23.25 -13.90
CA SER A 524 4.44 -23.34 -14.09
C SER A 524 5.23 -23.77 -12.85
N GLY A 525 4.58 -23.84 -11.69
CA GLY A 525 5.17 -24.33 -10.43
C GLY A 525 5.55 -23.25 -9.41
N ALA A 526 5.23 -21.99 -9.68
CA ALA A 526 5.29 -20.94 -8.66
C ALA A 526 4.21 -21.15 -7.60
N ARG A 527 4.48 -20.70 -6.38
CA ARG A 527 3.48 -20.48 -5.33
C ARG A 527 3.01 -19.04 -5.45
N ALA A 528 2.03 -18.81 -6.34
CA ALA A 528 1.59 -17.47 -6.71
C ALA A 528 0.39 -16.98 -5.89
N MET A 529 0.27 -15.68 -5.69
CA MET A 529 -0.90 -15.05 -5.06
C MET A 529 -1.29 -13.73 -5.70
N THR A 530 -2.52 -13.30 -5.42
CA THR A 530 -2.98 -11.93 -5.71
C THR A 530 -3.53 -11.27 -4.46
N THR A 531 -3.40 -9.94 -4.39
CA THR A 531 -4.03 -9.11 -3.36
C THR A 531 -5.10 -8.24 -4.00
N THR A 532 -6.29 -8.16 -3.39
CA THR A 532 -7.41 -7.38 -3.92
C THR A 532 -8.39 -7.00 -2.81
N SER A 533 -9.51 -6.38 -3.19
CA SER A 533 -10.64 -5.97 -2.35
C SER A 533 -11.95 -6.26 -3.11
N GLY A 534 -13.12 -5.94 -2.53
CA GLY A 534 -14.42 -6.39 -3.02
C GLY A 534 -14.65 -6.20 -4.53
N GLY A 535 -14.45 -4.98 -5.04
CA GLY A 535 -14.68 -4.66 -6.46
C GLY A 535 -13.75 -5.43 -7.42
N GLY A 536 -12.49 -5.61 -7.05
CA GLY A 536 -11.52 -6.34 -7.84
C GLY A 536 -11.73 -7.86 -7.79
N PHE A 537 -12.13 -8.39 -6.63
CA PHE A 537 -12.50 -9.79 -6.49
C PHE A 537 -13.73 -10.15 -7.34
N ALA A 538 -14.69 -9.23 -7.49
CA ALA A 538 -15.81 -9.43 -8.40
C ALA A 538 -15.37 -9.64 -9.87
N LEU A 539 -14.33 -8.93 -10.32
CA LEU A 539 -13.74 -9.10 -11.66
C LEU A 539 -13.00 -10.44 -11.80
N MET A 540 -12.46 -10.98 -10.70
CA MET A 540 -11.74 -12.26 -10.68
C MET A 540 -12.65 -13.49 -10.79
N GLY A 541 -13.98 -13.33 -10.77
CA GLY A 541 -14.92 -14.46 -10.68
C GLY A 541 -14.78 -15.51 -11.79
N GLU A 542 -14.46 -15.11 -13.03
CA GLU A 542 -14.23 -16.04 -14.14
C GLU A 542 -12.94 -16.86 -13.93
N ALA A 543 -11.84 -16.21 -13.58
CA ALA A 543 -10.58 -16.89 -13.30
C ALA A 543 -10.69 -17.79 -12.05
N LEU A 544 -11.52 -17.43 -11.07
CA LEU A 544 -11.80 -18.31 -9.93
C LEU A 544 -12.51 -19.60 -10.37
N SER A 545 -13.46 -19.53 -11.31
CA SER A 545 -14.03 -20.73 -11.94
C SER A 545 -12.99 -21.55 -12.70
N LEU A 546 -12.07 -20.90 -13.41
CA LEU A 546 -10.99 -21.59 -14.13
C LEU A 546 -10.05 -22.33 -13.17
N SER A 547 -9.72 -21.74 -12.01
CA SER A 547 -8.96 -22.40 -10.92
C SER A 547 -9.66 -23.69 -10.47
N GLY A 548 -10.97 -23.62 -10.23
CA GLY A 548 -11.78 -24.78 -9.85
C GLY A 548 -11.84 -25.86 -10.93
N MET A 549 -12.02 -25.47 -12.20
CA MET A 549 -12.10 -26.41 -13.33
C MET A 549 -10.77 -27.12 -13.58
N THR A 550 -9.67 -26.38 -13.64
CA THR A 550 -8.33 -26.91 -13.95
C THR A 550 -7.61 -27.51 -12.73
N GLU A 551 -8.26 -27.46 -11.56
CA GLU A 551 -7.66 -27.83 -10.28
C GLU A 551 -6.30 -27.15 -10.09
N THR A 552 -6.22 -25.87 -10.46
CA THR A 552 -5.01 -25.07 -10.33
C THR A 552 -5.09 -24.31 -9.01
N PRO A 553 -4.14 -24.49 -8.08
CA PRO A 553 -4.13 -23.74 -6.83
C PRO A 553 -4.17 -22.23 -7.08
N ALA A 554 -4.72 -21.49 -6.12
CA ALA A 554 -4.65 -20.03 -6.11
C ALA A 554 -4.75 -19.53 -4.67
N VAL A 555 -3.97 -18.51 -4.32
CA VAL A 555 -4.09 -17.82 -3.02
C VAL A 555 -4.51 -16.38 -3.29
N ILE A 556 -5.62 -15.97 -2.68
CA ILE A 556 -6.22 -14.65 -2.89
C ILE A 556 -6.36 -13.97 -1.54
N TYR A 557 -5.64 -12.86 -1.35
CA TYR A 557 -5.84 -11.98 -0.20
C TYR A 557 -6.93 -10.95 -0.53
N LEU A 558 -8.11 -11.15 0.06
CA LEU A 558 -9.28 -10.29 -0.09
C LEU A 558 -9.37 -9.36 1.13
N ALA A 559 -8.82 -8.15 0.98
CA ALA A 559 -8.84 -7.12 2.00
C ALA A 559 -10.15 -6.34 1.90
N GLN A 560 -11.13 -6.72 2.71
CA GLN A 560 -12.50 -6.21 2.65
C GLN A 560 -12.58 -4.73 3.03
N ARG A 561 -13.54 -4.04 2.42
CA ARG A 561 -13.90 -2.64 2.69
C ARG A 561 -15.39 -2.45 2.37
N PRO A 562 -16.06 -1.41 2.90
CA PRO A 562 -17.48 -1.24 2.67
C PRO A 562 -17.83 -1.16 1.19
N GLY A 563 -18.76 -2.02 0.77
CA GLY A 563 -19.42 -1.98 -0.53
C GLY A 563 -20.78 -1.28 -0.46
N PRO A 564 -21.68 -1.49 -1.45
CA PRO A 564 -21.43 -2.09 -2.76
C PRO A 564 -20.67 -1.14 -3.72
N ALA A 565 -20.25 -1.67 -4.88
CA ALA A 565 -19.48 -0.94 -5.88
C ALA A 565 -18.18 -0.33 -5.29
N THR A 566 -17.94 0.97 -5.46
CA THR A 566 -16.78 1.63 -4.86
C THR A 566 -16.89 1.73 -3.33
N GLY A 567 -18.12 1.86 -2.83
CA GLY A 567 -18.45 2.02 -1.41
C GLY A 567 -17.58 3.05 -0.68
N LEU A 568 -16.94 2.65 0.42
CA LEU A 568 -16.04 3.49 1.22
C LEU A 568 -14.60 2.91 1.19
N PRO A 569 -13.75 3.34 0.25
CA PRO A 569 -12.44 2.71 0.01
C PRO A 569 -11.44 2.76 1.16
N THR A 570 -11.70 3.59 2.18
CA THR A 570 -10.82 3.90 3.30
C THR A 570 -11.48 3.62 4.66
N ARG A 571 -12.40 2.67 4.70
CA ARG A 571 -13.16 2.22 5.87
C ARG A 571 -13.18 0.69 5.93
N SER A 572 -13.62 0.11 7.06
CA SER A 572 -13.64 -1.34 7.27
C SER A 572 -15.06 -1.91 7.22
N GLU A 573 -15.21 -3.11 6.65
CA GLU A 573 -16.43 -3.92 6.66
C GLU A 573 -16.07 -5.40 6.43
N GLN A 574 -16.89 -6.30 6.95
CA GLN A 574 -16.85 -7.75 6.71
C GLN A 574 -17.96 -8.17 5.72
N GLY A 575 -18.12 -7.40 4.64
CA GLY A 575 -19.25 -7.49 3.71
C GLY A 575 -19.05 -8.48 2.56
N ASP A 576 -17.84 -8.99 2.34
CA ASP A 576 -17.52 -9.78 1.14
C ASP A 576 -17.59 -11.30 1.37
N LEU A 577 -18.00 -11.79 2.56
CA LEU A 577 -18.06 -13.23 2.86
C LEU A 577 -18.91 -13.99 1.85
N ASN A 578 -20.13 -13.55 1.57
CA ASN A 578 -21.01 -14.19 0.59
C ASN A 578 -20.38 -14.19 -0.82
N MET A 579 -19.69 -13.10 -1.18
CA MET A 579 -18.99 -13.05 -2.45
C MET A 579 -17.84 -14.06 -2.50
N ALA A 580 -17.06 -14.21 -1.43
CA ALA A 580 -16.00 -15.22 -1.34
C ALA A 580 -16.55 -16.66 -1.37
N LEU A 581 -17.72 -16.90 -0.77
CA LEU A 581 -18.37 -18.21 -0.73
C LEU A 581 -18.97 -18.60 -2.08
N TYR A 582 -19.53 -17.66 -2.85
CA TYR A 582 -20.38 -17.97 -4.00
C TYR A 582 -19.89 -17.43 -5.35
N SER A 583 -18.75 -16.72 -5.40
CA SER A 583 -18.18 -16.27 -6.68
C SER A 583 -17.61 -17.42 -7.50
N GLY A 584 -17.67 -17.23 -8.82
CA GLY A 584 -17.35 -18.26 -9.81
C GLY A 584 -18.58 -19.08 -10.20
N HIS A 585 -18.85 -19.16 -11.49
CA HIS A 585 -19.89 -20.03 -12.04
C HIS A 585 -19.48 -21.51 -11.96
N GLY A 586 -20.46 -22.39 -11.74
CA GLY A 586 -20.25 -23.82 -11.50
C GLY A 586 -19.94 -24.15 -10.03
N SER A 587 -19.85 -25.45 -9.73
CA SER A 587 -19.51 -25.93 -8.38
C SER A 587 -18.07 -26.41 -8.34
N PHE A 588 -17.30 -25.90 -7.38
CA PHE A 588 -15.92 -26.30 -7.15
C PHE A 588 -15.51 -26.07 -5.69
N PRO A 589 -14.61 -26.90 -5.13
CA PRO A 589 -14.09 -26.76 -3.77
C PRO A 589 -13.23 -25.51 -3.61
N ARG A 590 -13.42 -24.79 -2.50
CA ARG A 590 -12.62 -23.61 -2.12
C ARG A 590 -12.48 -23.55 -0.59
N ILE A 591 -11.46 -22.85 -0.12
CA ILE A 591 -11.26 -22.58 1.30
C ILE A 591 -11.38 -21.08 1.54
N VAL A 592 -12.02 -20.69 2.63
CA VAL A 592 -12.09 -19.31 3.09
C VAL A 592 -11.58 -19.23 4.52
N LEU A 593 -10.51 -18.47 4.71
CA LEU A 593 -9.85 -18.19 5.98
C LEU A 593 -10.10 -16.73 6.35
N ALA A 594 -10.20 -16.42 7.64
CA ALA A 594 -10.45 -15.07 8.14
C ALA A 594 -9.66 -14.82 9.43
N PRO A 595 -8.35 -14.54 9.34
CA PRO A 595 -7.54 -14.24 10.52
C PRO A 595 -8.08 -13.03 11.29
N GLY A 596 -8.05 -13.10 12.61
CA GLY A 596 -8.52 -12.06 13.53
C GLY A 596 -7.44 -11.39 14.37
N SER A 597 -6.19 -11.85 14.27
CA SER A 597 -5.02 -11.28 14.97
C SER A 597 -3.80 -11.24 14.05
N LEU A 598 -2.75 -10.49 14.45
CA LEU A 598 -1.49 -10.47 13.70
C LEU A 598 -0.85 -11.86 13.63
N ARG A 599 -0.93 -12.63 14.71
CA ARG A 599 -0.41 -14.00 14.74
C ARG A 599 -1.16 -14.90 13.77
N GLU A 600 -2.49 -14.80 13.75
CA GLU A 600 -3.31 -15.54 12.79
C GLU A 600 -3.05 -15.11 11.35
N CYS A 601 -2.74 -13.84 11.08
CA CYS A 601 -2.35 -13.40 9.72
C CYS A 601 -1.12 -14.16 9.21
N ILE A 602 -0.16 -14.44 10.10
CA ILE A 602 1.04 -15.21 9.77
C ILE A 602 0.68 -16.69 9.59
N ASP A 603 0.04 -17.29 10.59
CA ASP A 603 -0.24 -18.72 10.62
C ASP A 603 -1.19 -19.17 9.50
N TYR A 604 -2.28 -18.42 9.28
CA TYR A 604 -3.23 -18.69 8.21
C TYR A 604 -2.72 -18.24 6.84
N GLY A 605 -1.81 -17.27 6.78
CA GLY A 605 -1.08 -16.93 5.55
C GLY A 605 -0.21 -18.09 5.06
N TYR A 606 0.52 -18.75 5.98
CA TYR A 606 1.25 -19.98 5.68
C TYR A 606 0.30 -21.12 5.29
N LEU A 607 -0.75 -21.34 6.09
CA LEU A 607 -1.73 -22.40 5.88
C LEU A 607 -2.40 -22.30 4.50
N ALA A 608 -2.66 -21.08 4.02
CA ALA A 608 -3.30 -20.87 2.73
C ALA A 608 -2.50 -21.50 1.58
N PHE A 609 -1.17 -21.37 1.56
CA PHE A 609 -0.34 -21.98 0.52
C PHE A 609 -0.24 -23.50 0.67
N GLU A 610 -0.14 -24.00 1.91
CA GLU A 610 -0.13 -25.44 2.16
C GLU A 610 -1.44 -26.10 1.69
N MET A 611 -2.58 -25.50 2.01
CA MET A 611 -3.89 -26.01 1.61
C MET A 611 -4.12 -25.87 0.11
N ALA A 612 -3.75 -24.74 -0.49
CA ALA A 612 -3.89 -24.51 -1.93
C ALA A 612 -3.12 -25.59 -2.73
N ASP A 613 -1.86 -25.85 -2.35
CA ASP A 613 -1.02 -26.81 -3.05
C ASP A 613 -1.49 -28.27 -2.82
N LYS A 614 -1.77 -28.64 -1.56
CA LYS A 614 -2.19 -30.00 -1.19
C LYS A 614 -3.51 -30.41 -1.86
N TYR A 615 -4.49 -29.50 -1.89
CA TYR A 615 -5.86 -29.80 -2.36
C TYR A 615 -6.16 -29.29 -3.76
N GLN A 616 -5.25 -28.54 -4.36
CA GLN A 616 -5.41 -28.05 -5.73
C GLN A 616 -6.70 -27.25 -5.88
N SER A 617 -6.89 -26.35 -4.93
CA SER A 617 -8.10 -25.55 -4.75
C SER A 617 -7.74 -24.10 -4.45
N PRO A 618 -8.59 -23.14 -4.84
CA PRO A 618 -8.41 -21.75 -4.45
C PRO A 618 -8.62 -21.58 -2.94
N VAL A 619 -7.75 -20.78 -2.33
CA VAL A 619 -7.85 -20.34 -0.93
C VAL A 619 -7.98 -18.83 -0.89
N ILE A 620 -9.04 -18.35 -0.25
CA ILE A 620 -9.35 -16.94 -0.08
C ILE A 620 -9.10 -16.58 1.38
N ILE A 621 -8.27 -15.58 1.62
CA ILE A 621 -8.02 -15.03 2.95
C ILE A 621 -8.75 -13.71 3.06
N LEU A 622 -9.78 -13.69 3.88
CA LEU A 622 -10.56 -12.51 4.25
C LEU A 622 -9.82 -11.73 5.33
N SER A 623 -9.37 -10.54 4.97
CA SER A 623 -8.95 -9.52 5.92
C SER A 623 -9.88 -8.32 5.78
N ASP A 624 -9.59 -7.21 6.43
CA ASP A 624 -10.30 -5.95 6.22
C ASP A 624 -9.35 -4.79 6.52
N GLN A 625 -9.78 -3.58 6.15
CA GLN A 625 -8.95 -2.41 6.35
C GLN A 625 -8.52 -2.22 7.82
N TYR A 626 -9.43 -2.48 8.77
CA TYR A 626 -9.13 -2.30 10.17
C TYR A 626 -7.97 -3.22 10.60
N LEU A 627 -8.02 -4.52 10.28
CA LEU A 627 -6.93 -5.43 10.62
C LEU A 627 -5.64 -5.07 9.87
N ALA A 628 -5.74 -4.72 8.58
CA ALA A 628 -4.57 -4.40 7.75
C ALA A 628 -3.79 -3.16 8.24
N ASP A 629 -4.51 -2.13 8.70
CA ASP A 629 -3.93 -0.84 9.13
C ASP A 629 -3.58 -0.79 10.62
N SER A 630 -4.15 -1.69 11.43
CA SER A 630 -3.93 -1.69 12.88
C SER A 630 -2.54 -2.20 13.23
N ILE A 631 -1.91 -1.52 14.18
CA ILE A 631 -0.63 -1.89 14.77
C ILE A 631 -0.91 -2.47 16.15
N SER A 632 -0.37 -3.65 16.40
CA SER A 632 -0.33 -4.20 17.76
C SER A 632 1.03 -4.83 18.02
N MET A 633 1.17 -5.43 19.19
CA MET A 633 2.40 -6.06 19.61
C MET A 633 2.31 -7.57 19.47
N ILE A 634 3.32 -8.16 18.83
CA ILE A 634 3.42 -9.59 18.61
C ILE A 634 4.73 -10.12 19.20
N GLU A 635 4.70 -11.34 19.72
CA GLU A 635 5.91 -12.05 20.10
C GLU A 635 6.82 -12.30 18.89
N LYS A 636 8.11 -12.52 19.15
CA LYS A 636 9.03 -12.92 18.10
C LYS A 636 8.55 -14.23 17.44
N VAL A 637 8.47 -14.23 16.12
CA VAL A 637 8.07 -15.40 15.33
C VAL A 637 9.31 -16.13 14.81
N GLU A 638 9.40 -17.43 15.10
CA GLU A 638 10.47 -18.30 14.59
C GLU A 638 10.08 -18.86 13.21
N PHE A 639 10.38 -18.10 12.15
CA PHE A 639 9.98 -18.44 10.79
C PHE A 639 10.56 -19.76 10.26
N SER A 640 11.68 -20.23 10.80
CA SER A 640 12.28 -21.53 10.42
C SER A 640 11.41 -22.74 10.77
N SER A 641 10.37 -22.53 11.59
CA SER A 641 9.42 -23.57 12.00
C SER A 641 8.33 -23.83 10.95
N TYR A 642 8.09 -22.90 10.02
CA TYR A 642 7.14 -23.08 8.92
C TYR A 642 7.80 -23.84 7.76
N GLU A 643 7.39 -25.09 7.55
CA GLU A 643 7.93 -25.93 6.47
C GLU A 643 7.18 -25.71 5.17
N GLN A 644 7.87 -25.19 4.15
CA GLN A 644 7.31 -25.02 2.81
C GLN A 644 7.32 -26.37 2.08
N ARG A 645 6.19 -27.08 2.11
CA ARG A 645 6.06 -28.39 1.42
C ARG A 645 5.62 -28.18 -0.02
N SER A 646 6.15 -29.00 -0.92
CA SER A 646 5.65 -29.08 -2.29
C SER A 646 4.91 -30.39 -2.49
N TYR A 647 3.72 -30.32 -3.06
CA TYR A 647 2.91 -31.49 -3.44
C TYR A 647 3.01 -31.80 -4.94
N ILE A 648 3.99 -31.22 -5.64
CA ILE A 648 4.29 -31.47 -7.05
C ILE A 648 5.06 -32.80 -7.15
N VAL A 649 4.60 -33.70 -8.02
CA VAL A 649 5.25 -34.99 -8.30
C VAL A 649 5.91 -34.99 -9.68
N GLN A 650 6.98 -35.77 -9.83
CA GLN A 650 7.64 -35.96 -11.12
C GLN A 650 6.79 -36.87 -12.03
N SER A 651 6.47 -36.41 -13.23
CA SER A 651 5.58 -37.12 -14.15
C SER A 651 6.28 -38.25 -14.93
N THR A 652 5.55 -39.34 -15.18
CA THR A 652 5.97 -40.47 -16.04
C THR A 652 5.35 -40.35 -17.44
N GLU A 653 5.80 -41.17 -18.40
CA GLU A 653 5.26 -41.16 -19.78
C GLU A 653 3.75 -41.48 -19.85
N GLY A 654 3.21 -42.20 -18.87
CA GLY A 654 1.79 -42.54 -18.76
C GLY A 654 0.95 -41.61 -17.88
N TYR A 655 1.51 -40.48 -17.45
CA TYR A 655 0.84 -39.54 -16.54
C TYR A 655 -0.49 -39.01 -17.11
N VAL A 656 -1.49 -38.92 -16.23
CA VAL A 656 -2.79 -38.30 -16.51
C VAL A 656 -3.10 -37.26 -15.43
N ARG A 657 -3.26 -36.00 -15.84
CA ARG A 657 -3.35 -34.85 -14.92
C ARG A 657 -4.54 -34.92 -13.97
N TYR A 658 -5.65 -35.46 -14.46
CA TYR A 658 -6.93 -35.47 -13.77
C TYR A 658 -7.36 -36.90 -13.37
N GLU A 659 -6.40 -37.77 -13.05
CA GLU A 659 -6.64 -39.14 -12.55
C GLU A 659 -7.79 -39.17 -11.52
N ASP A 660 -8.75 -40.07 -11.74
CA ASP A 660 -9.90 -40.22 -10.84
C ASP A 660 -9.54 -41.01 -9.57
N THR A 661 -8.98 -40.32 -8.58
CA THR A 661 -8.57 -40.91 -7.31
C THR A 661 -9.72 -40.96 -6.29
N LYS A 662 -9.61 -41.84 -5.28
CA LYS A 662 -10.66 -42.02 -4.26
C LYS A 662 -11.02 -40.72 -3.53
N ASN A 663 -10.03 -39.91 -3.18
CA ASN A 663 -10.20 -38.63 -2.50
C ASN A 663 -10.39 -37.44 -3.47
N GLY A 664 -10.40 -37.70 -4.78
CA GLY A 664 -10.55 -36.67 -5.81
C GLY A 664 -9.31 -35.83 -6.08
N ILE A 665 -8.21 -36.03 -5.35
CA ILE A 665 -6.95 -35.31 -5.52
C ILE A 665 -6.06 -36.10 -6.47
N SER A 666 -5.89 -35.62 -7.70
CA SER A 666 -4.97 -36.24 -8.67
C SER A 666 -3.53 -35.84 -8.38
N PRO A 667 -2.52 -36.69 -8.68
CA PRO A 667 -1.12 -36.26 -8.61
C PRO A 667 -0.88 -35.06 -9.55
N ARG A 668 -0.35 -33.95 -9.02
CA ARG A 668 -0.07 -32.74 -9.80
C ARG A 668 1.40 -32.67 -10.20
N THR A 669 1.66 -32.32 -11.45
CA THR A 669 3.02 -32.01 -11.94
C THR A 669 3.03 -30.63 -12.62
N VAL A 670 4.19 -30.18 -13.07
CA VAL A 670 4.37 -28.89 -13.76
C VAL A 670 5.17 -29.08 -15.06
N PRO A 671 5.01 -28.20 -16.06
CA PRO A 671 5.69 -28.33 -17.34
C PRO A 671 7.20 -28.49 -17.17
N GLY A 672 7.77 -29.49 -17.86
CA GLY A 672 9.20 -29.80 -17.78
C GLY A 672 9.62 -30.65 -16.58
N PHE A 673 8.74 -30.94 -15.62
CA PHE A 673 9.04 -31.81 -14.48
C PHE A 673 8.64 -33.28 -14.75
N GLY A 674 9.50 -33.98 -15.48
CA GLY A 674 9.29 -35.37 -15.89
C GLY A 674 8.98 -35.51 -17.38
N LYS A 675 8.29 -36.58 -17.76
CA LYS A 675 8.01 -36.93 -19.17
C LYS A 675 6.51 -36.88 -19.54
N GLY A 676 5.64 -36.65 -18.56
CA GLY A 676 4.20 -36.61 -18.77
C GLY A 676 3.75 -35.35 -19.48
N LEU A 677 2.65 -35.45 -20.22
CA LEU A 677 1.99 -34.31 -20.82
C LEU A 677 0.99 -33.71 -19.84
N ILE A 678 0.93 -32.38 -19.79
CA ILE A 678 -0.01 -31.63 -18.95
C ILE A 678 -0.90 -30.80 -19.86
N CYS A 679 -2.18 -31.09 -19.85
CA CYS A 679 -3.19 -30.29 -20.53
C CYS A 679 -4.11 -29.67 -19.48
N ALA A 680 -4.22 -28.34 -19.48
CA ALA A 680 -5.14 -27.60 -18.63
C ALA A 680 -6.05 -26.77 -19.52
N VAL A 681 -7.36 -26.99 -19.40
CA VAL A 681 -8.39 -26.40 -20.26
C VAL A 681 -9.62 -26.05 -19.44
N GLY A 682 -10.32 -24.99 -19.83
CA GLY A 682 -11.52 -24.49 -19.14
C GLY A 682 -12.80 -25.28 -19.46
N ASP A 683 -12.82 -26.02 -20.56
CA ASP A 683 -13.88 -26.97 -20.89
C ASP A 683 -13.85 -28.18 -19.94
N GLU A 684 -14.97 -28.91 -19.88
CA GLU A 684 -14.93 -30.22 -19.23
C GLU A 684 -13.98 -31.14 -20.00
N HIS A 685 -13.27 -31.98 -19.25
CA HIS A 685 -12.18 -32.78 -19.78
C HIS A 685 -12.17 -34.20 -19.23
N ASP A 686 -11.53 -35.11 -19.95
CA ASP A 686 -11.21 -36.45 -19.45
C ASP A 686 -9.99 -36.43 -18.50
N GLU A 687 -9.58 -37.61 -18.01
CA GLU A 687 -8.43 -37.73 -17.09
C GLU A 687 -7.11 -37.19 -17.67
N ARG A 688 -6.99 -37.14 -19.01
CA ARG A 688 -5.79 -36.63 -19.71
C ARG A 688 -5.85 -35.13 -19.94
N GLY A 689 -6.98 -34.48 -19.67
CA GLY A 689 -7.21 -33.07 -19.93
C GLY A 689 -7.68 -32.77 -21.35
N GLN A 690 -8.20 -33.76 -22.09
CA GLN A 690 -8.78 -33.55 -23.41
C GLN A 690 -10.25 -33.14 -23.29
N ILE A 691 -10.67 -32.18 -24.10
CA ILE A 691 -12.04 -31.66 -24.11
C ILE A 691 -13.04 -32.80 -24.39
N THR A 692 -14.14 -32.84 -23.64
CA THR A 692 -15.19 -33.84 -23.81
C THR A 692 -16.57 -33.29 -23.47
N GLU A 693 -17.57 -33.77 -24.22
CA GLU A 693 -19.00 -33.53 -23.95
C GLU A 693 -19.73 -34.81 -23.51
N ASP A 694 -18.99 -35.91 -23.26
CA ASP A 694 -19.58 -37.16 -22.79
C ASP A 694 -20.21 -36.99 -21.40
N TYR A 695 -21.52 -37.22 -21.30
CA TYR A 695 -22.28 -36.97 -20.08
C TYR A 695 -21.83 -37.84 -18.89
N LYS A 696 -21.33 -39.06 -19.12
CA LYS A 696 -20.83 -39.93 -18.05
C LYS A 696 -19.48 -39.43 -17.55
N MET A 697 -18.60 -39.01 -18.45
CA MET A 697 -17.33 -38.40 -18.08
C MET A 697 -17.55 -37.09 -17.30
N ARG A 698 -18.52 -36.26 -17.73
CA ARG A 698 -18.93 -35.07 -17.01
C ARG A 698 -19.38 -35.38 -15.58
N GLU A 699 -20.29 -36.34 -15.39
CA GLU A 699 -20.72 -36.76 -14.05
C GLU A 699 -19.55 -37.25 -13.20
N LYS A 700 -18.65 -38.05 -13.79
CA LYS A 700 -17.45 -38.58 -13.13
C LYS A 700 -16.50 -37.46 -12.66
N MET A 701 -16.15 -36.52 -13.54
CA MET A 701 -15.18 -35.46 -13.22
C MET A 701 -15.74 -34.39 -12.29
N VAL A 702 -17.04 -34.09 -12.39
CA VAL A 702 -17.73 -33.26 -11.39
C VAL A 702 -17.70 -33.93 -10.03
N ALA A 703 -18.06 -35.21 -9.94
CA ALA A 703 -18.04 -35.95 -8.70
C ALA A 703 -16.63 -36.01 -8.10
N LYS A 704 -15.60 -36.21 -8.94
CA LYS A 704 -14.19 -36.18 -8.53
C LYS A 704 -13.81 -34.86 -7.87
N ARG A 705 -14.05 -33.72 -8.54
CA ARG A 705 -13.75 -32.40 -7.96
C ARG A 705 -14.54 -32.15 -6.67
N ALA A 706 -15.78 -32.63 -6.59
CA ALA A 706 -16.62 -32.51 -5.41
C ALA A 706 -16.11 -33.32 -4.19
N ARG A 707 -15.52 -34.51 -4.40
CA ARG A 707 -14.95 -35.34 -3.30
C ARG A 707 -13.87 -34.63 -2.50
N LYS A 708 -13.17 -33.65 -3.10
CA LYS A 708 -12.18 -32.83 -2.38
C LYS A 708 -12.80 -32.04 -1.22
N ASN A 709 -14.10 -31.72 -1.26
CA ASN A 709 -14.76 -31.02 -0.16
C ASN A 709 -14.75 -31.82 1.14
N ASP A 710 -14.85 -33.14 1.08
CA ASP A 710 -14.82 -33.99 2.27
C ASP A 710 -13.43 -33.93 2.93
N GLU A 711 -12.38 -33.98 2.12
CA GLU A 711 -10.99 -33.84 2.58
C GLU A 711 -10.71 -32.45 3.14
N LEU A 712 -11.19 -31.39 2.48
CA LEU A 712 -11.06 -30.01 2.96
C LEU A 712 -11.79 -29.79 4.29
N THR A 713 -12.98 -30.38 4.43
CA THR A 713 -13.76 -30.29 5.68
C THR A 713 -13.07 -31.04 6.82
N ALA A 714 -12.35 -32.13 6.53
CA ALA A 714 -11.58 -32.87 7.52
C ALA A 714 -10.36 -32.07 8.04
N GLU A 715 -9.77 -31.19 7.21
CA GLU A 715 -8.68 -30.29 7.62
C GLU A 715 -9.17 -29.03 8.34
N ALA A 716 -10.47 -28.72 8.26
CA ALA A 716 -11.02 -27.48 8.79
C ALA A 716 -10.72 -27.34 10.29
N ILE A 717 -10.20 -26.18 10.67
CA ILE A 717 -9.82 -25.89 12.05
C ILE A 717 -11.06 -25.49 12.84
N ALA A 718 -11.27 -26.13 13.99
CA ALA A 718 -12.36 -25.77 14.90
C ALA A 718 -12.17 -24.35 15.47
N PRO A 719 -13.25 -23.63 15.80
CA PRO A 719 -13.15 -22.29 16.36
C PRO A 719 -12.40 -22.29 17.71
N GLU A 720 -11.67 -21.22 17.97
CA GLU A 720 -11.10 -20.96 19.29
C GLU A 720 -12.22 -20.60 20.26
N ILE A 721 -12.22 -21.16 21.46
CA ILE A 721 -13.22 -20.87 22.48
C ILE A 721 -12.52 -20.47 23.77
N SER A 722 -12.88 -19.30 24.30
CA SER A 722 -12.39 -18.81 25.58
C SER A 722 -13.56 -18.50 26.53
N GLY A 723 -13.46 -19.01 27.77
CA GLY A 723 -14.51 -18.93 28.78
C GLY A 723 -15.39 -20.19 28.87
N ASP A 724 -16.12 -20.28 29.98
CA ASP A 724 -16.96 -21.43 30.35
C ASP A 724 -18.45 -21.07 30.50
N GLY A 725 -18.83 -19.87 30.07
CA GLY A 725 -20.21 -19.37 30.12
C GLY A 725 -21.17 -20.11 29.18
N ASP A 726 -22.47 -20.03 29.48
CA ASP A 726 -23.54 -20.69 28.73
C ASP A 726 -24.03 -19.92 27.49
N ILE A 727 -23.57 -18.68 27.29
CA ILE A 727 -23.89 -17.81 26.15
C ILE A 727 -22.62 -17.64 25.30
N ALA A 728 -22.66 -18.09 24.04
CA ALA A 728 -21.59 -17.85 23.08
C ALA A 728 -21.76 -16.50 22.40
N ILE A 729 -20.72 -15.66 22.46
CA ILE A 729 -20.54 -14.51 21.58
C ILE A 729 -19.60 -14.95 20.46
N ILE A 730 -20.15 -15.12 19.27
CA ILE A 730 -19.49 -15.70 18.10
C ILE A 730 -19.01 -14.58 17.18
N GLY A 731 -17.71 -14.58 16.87
CA GLY A 731 -17.09 -13.68 15.90
C GLY A 731 -16.25 -14.44 14.88
N TRP A 732 -15.80 -13.71 13.87
CA TRP A 732 -14.90 -14.21 12.83
C TRP A 732 -14.05 -13.05 12.31
N GLY A 733 -12.85 -13.34 11.81
CA GLY A 733 -11.94 -12.29 11.34
C GLY A 733 -11.65 -11.24 12.41
N SER A 734 -11.58 -9.97 11.99
CA SER A 734 -11.12 -8.86 12.82
C SER A 734 -12.01 -8.49 14.02
N THR A 735 -13.21 -9.07 14.16
CA THR A 735 -14.06 -8.83 15.34
C THR A 735 -13.51 -9.50 16.60
N ARG A 736 -12.56 -10.45 16.46
CA ARG A 736 -11.90 -11.19 17.56
C ARG A 736 -11.46 -10.29 18.71
N GLY A 737 -10.63 -9.29 18.43
CA GLY A 737 -10.05 -8.42 19.46
C GLY A 737 -11.10 -7.61 20.21
N ALA A 738 -12.07 -7.05 19.47
CA ALA A 738 -13.14 -6.24 20.06
C ALA A 738 -14.06 -7.07 20.95
N ILE A 739 -14.44 -8.29 20.52
CA ILE A 739 -15.25 -9.19 21.34
C ILE A 739 -14.49 -9.61 22.59
N CYS A 740 -13.23 -10.03 22.45
CA CYS A 740 -12.39 -10.46 23.57
C CYS A 740 -12.33 -9.38 24.67
N GLU A 741 -11.94 -8.16 24.30
CA GLU A 741 -11.86 -7.04 25.26
C GLU A 741 -13.23 -6.63 25.81
N SER A 742 -14.30 -6.67 25.00
CA SER A 742 -15.65 -6.39 25.51
C SER A 742 -16.13 -7.40 26.54
N LEU A 743 -15.80 -8.68 26.39
CA LEU A 743 -16.14 -9.71 27.38
C LEU A 743 -15.36 -9.53 28.68
N GLU A 744 -14.07 -9.21 28.58
CA GLU A 744 -13.23 -8.87 29.73
C GLU A 744 -13.78 -7.65 30.48
N TYR A 745 -14.17 -6.60 29.75
CA TYR A 745 -14.78 -5.39 30.32
C TYR A 745 -16.10 -5.68 31.04
N LEU A 746 -16.96 -6.51 30.45
CA LEU A 746 -18.25 -6.89 31.06
C LEU A 746 -18.08 -7.81 32.28
N ASN A 747 -16.98 -8.57 32.35
CA ASN A 747 -16.67 -9.54 33.41
C ASN A 747 -17.88 -10.42 33.79
N ASN A 748 -18.63 -10.87 32.78
CA ASN A 748 -19.85 -11.64 32.97
C ASN A 748 -19.55 -13.14 32.79
N PRO A 749 -19.63 -13.97 33.85
CA PRO A 749 -19.25 -15.38 33.81
C PRO A 749 -20.16 -16.24 32.92
N ARG A 750 -21.29 -15.70 32.43
CA ARG A 750 -22.17 -16.40 31.49
C ARG A 750 -21.70 -16.30 30.05
N LEU A 751 -20.74 -15.43 29.72
CA LEU A 751 -20.31 -15.19 28.36
C LEU A 751 -19.06 -16.04 28.04
N SER A 752 -19.03 -16.63 26.85
CA SER A 752 -17.84 -17.22 26.24
C SER A 752 -17.63 -16.62 24.86
N HIS A 753 -16.39 -16.37 24.49
CA HIS A 753 -16.03 -15.97 23.12
C HIS A 753 -15.83 -17.22 22.26
N VAL A 754 -16.31 -17.18 21.03
CA VAL A 754 -16.05 -18.19 20.01
C VAL A 754 -15.56 -17.48 18.75
N HIS A 755 -14.29 -17.71 18.38
CA HIS A 755 -13.66 -17.07 17.23
C HIS A 755 -13.43 -18.07 16.09
N PHE A 756 -13.91 -17.71 14.90
CA PHE A 756 -13.68 -18.47 13.67
C PHE A 756 -12.62 -17.79 12.79
N ALA A 757 -11.47 -18.43 12.65
CA ALA A 757 -10.46 -18.08 11.64
C ALA A 757 -10.55 -18.95 10.37
N TRP A 758 -11.26 -20.08 10.42
CA TRP A 758 -11.62 -20.89 9.26
C TRP A 758 -13.14 -20.82 9.08
N VAL A 759 -13.61 -20.22 7.97
CA VAL A 759 -15.05 -19.96 7.77
C VAL A 759 -15.68 -20.87 6.71
N HIS A 760 -14.90 -21.46 5.80
CA HIS A 760 -15.39 -22.43 4.83
C HIS A 760 -14.29 -23.37 4.31
N PRO A 761 -14.58 -24.66 4.10
CA PRO A 761 -15.81 -25.37 4.50
C PRO A 761 -15.88 -25.61 6.02
N LEU A 762 -17.08 -25.78 6.55
CA LEU A 762 -17.32 -26.20 7.94
C LEU A 762 -17.94 -27.59 7.98
N GLY A 763 -17.63 -28.35 9.04
CA GLY A 763 -18.16 -29.68 9.28
C GLY A 763 -18.80 -29.82 10.66
N LYS A 764 -19.52 -30.92 10.88
CA LYS A 764 -20.16 -31.22 12.17
C LYS A 764 -19.16 -31.27 13.32
N GLU A 765 -17.97 -31.82 13.10
CA GLU A 765 -16.95 -31.92 14.14
C GLU A 765 -16.45 -30.54 14.59
N GLN A 766 -16.23 -29.60 13.66
CA GLN A 766 -15.82 -28.23 13.99
C GLN A 766 -16.92 -27.46 14.73
N LEU A 767 -18.19 -27.75 14.44
CA LEU A 767 -19.35 -27.05 15.03
C LEU A 767 -19.88 -27.71 16.30
N LYS A 768 -19.48 -28.95 16.60
CA LYS A 768 -19.93 -29.72 17.77
C LYS A 768 -19.71 -28.98 19.09
N SER A 769 -18.60 -28.24 19.19
CA SER A 769 -18.30 -27.43 20.37
C SER A 769 -19.36 -26.36 20.64
N LEU A 770 -20.10 -25.90 19.62
CA LEU A 770 -21.17 -24.94 19.78
C LEU A 770 -22.38 -25.52 20.51
N GLU A 771 -22.61 -26.84 20.48
CA GLU A 771 -23.77 -27.49 21.09
C GLU A 771 -23.84 -27.29 22.62
N ARG A 772 -22.69 -27.06 23.27
CA ARG A 772 -22.61 -26.83 24.71
C ARG A 772 -23.29 -25.52 25.16
N PHE A 773 -23.43 -24.55 24.26
CA PHE A 773 -23.98 -23.23 24.59
C PHE A 773 -25.51 -23.24 24.53
N LYS A 774 -26.12 -22.65 25.56
CA LYS A 774 -27.58 -22.48 25.64
C LYS A 774 -28.07 -21.42 24.66
N TYR A 775 -27.30 -20.34 24.49
CA TYR A 775 -27.61 -19.25 23.58
C TYR A 775 -26.39 -18.87 22.73
N ARG A 776 -26.64 -18.43 21.49
CA ARG A 776 -25.59 -18.03 20.53
C ARG A 776 -25.92 -16.67 19.94
N ILE A 777 -25.04 -15.69 20.15
CA ILE A 777 -25.12 -14.34 19.60
C ILE A 777 -23.97 -14.18 18.60
N VAL A 778 -24.25 -13.83 17.36
CA VAL A 778 -23.20 -13.61 16.35
C VAL A 778 -22.94 -12.11 16.20
N VAL A 779 -21.66 -11.71 16.22
CA VAL A 779 -21.20 -10.33 16.08
C VAL A 779 -20.47 -10.18 14.75
N GLU A 780 -20.98 -9.32 13.87
CA GLU A 780 -20.43 -9.15 12.52
C GLU A 780 -20.39 -7.68 12.10
N ASN A 781 -19.31 -7.30 11.41
CA ASN A 781 -19.19 -5.98 10.80
C ASN A 781 -19.80 -5.95 9.38
N ASN A 782 -21.06 -6.35 9.25
CA ASN A 782 -21.84 -6.28 8.01
C ASN A 782 -23.32 -6.02 8.33
N ALA A 783 -24.14 -5.80 7.30
CA ALA A 783 -25.56 -5.48 7.45
C ALA A 783 -26.49 -6.70 7.42
N ASP A 784 -26.05 -7.82 6.85
CA ASP A 784 -26.88 -8.98 6.51
C ASP A 784 -26.64 -10.20 7.41
N GLY A 785 -25.61 -10.18 8.26
CA GLY A 785 -25.25 -11.30 9.12
C GLY A 785 -24.83 -12.52 8.31
N ALA A 786 -23.96 -12.31 7.33
CA ALA A 786 -23.56 -13.33 6.36
C ALA A 786 -23.07 -14.62 7.03
N PHE A 787 -22.24 -14.52 8.08
CA PHE A 787 -21.71 -15.70 8.76
C PHE A 787 -22.77 -16.38 9.63
N ALA A 788 -23.61 -15.63 10.33
CA ALA A 788 -24.75 -16.19 11.05
C ALA A 788 -25.68 -16.97 10.12
N ASN A 789 -25.92 -16.46 8.90
CA ASN A 789 -26.73 -17.15 7.90
C ASN A 789 -26.03 -18.41 7.38
N GLN A 790 -24.71 -18.37 7.20
CA GLN A 790 -23.92 -19.55 6.86
C GLN A 790 -24.01 -20.62 7.96
N LEU A 791 -23.87 -20.27 9.23
CA LEU A 791 -23.99 -21.20 10.36
C LEU A 791 -25.38 -21.84 10.43
N LYS A 792 -26.45 -21.10 10.11
CA LYS A 792 -27.81 -21.65 10.01
C LYS A 792 -27.94 -22.74 8.94
N LEU A 793 -27.16 -22.68 7.85
CA LEU A 793 -27.13 -23.75 6.83
C LEU A 793 -26.52 -25.05 7.36
N TYR A 794 -25.77 -24.99 8.47
CA TYR A 794 -25.22 -26.14 9.19
C TYR A 794 -26.07 -26.53 10.42
N ASP A 795 -27.35 -26.16 10.45
CA ASP A 795 -28.29 -26.42 11.55
C ASP A 795 -27.89 -25.80 12.90
N VAL A 796 -27.01 -24.78 12.90
CA VAL A 796 -26.67 -24.04 14.11
C VAL A 796 -27.75 -23.01 14.39
N LYS A 797 -28.44 -23.15 15.53
CA LYS A 797 -29.43 -22.17 16.00
C LYS A 797 -28.72 -20.89 16.46
N ILE A 798 -29.08 -19.76 15.85
CA ILE A 798 -28.62 -18.42 16.25
C ILE A 798 -29.76 -17.69 16.98
N ASP A 799 -29.52 -17.25 18.21
CA ASP A 799 -30.53 -16.65 19.08
C ASP A 799 -30.61 -15.12 18.95
N ASN A 800 -29.48 -14.46 18.68
CA ASN A 800 -29.44 -13.01 18.41
C ASN A 800 -28.26 -12.65 17.49
N GLN A 801 -28.26 -11.45 16.92
CA GLN A 801 -27.20 -10.93 16.05
C GLN A 801 -26.88 -9.47 16.40
N ILE A 802 -25.60 -9.13 16.46
CA ILE A 802 -25.10 -7.76 16.63
C ILE A 802 -24.38 -7.39 15.33
N LEU A 803 -25.00 -6.48 14.56
CA LEU A 803 -24.58 -6.13 13.21
C LEU A 803 -24.20 -4.64 13.14
N GLN A 804 -23.08 -4.33 12.47
CA GLN A 804 -22.62 -2.95 12.24
C GLN A 804 -22.01 -2.77 10.85
N SER A 805 -22.55 -1.83 10.06
CA SER A 805 -22.10 -1.50 8.70
C SER A 805 -21.84 0.00 8.49
N ASN A 806 -21.41 0.70 9.55
CA ASN A 806 -21.14 2.15 9.50
C ASN A 806 -19.73 2.50 8.96
N GLY A 807 -18.95 1.52 8.52
CA GLY A 807 -17.58 1.68 8.03
C GLY A 807 -16.49 1.72 9.11
N PHE A 808 -16.85 1.61 10.39
CA PHE A 808 -15.91 1.43 11.49
C PHE A 808 -15.87 -0.03 11.94
N SER A 809 -14.73 -0.43 12.48
CA SER A 809 -14.67 -1.61 13.34
C SER A 809 -15.54 -1.42 14.59
N PHE A 810 -15.81 -2.50 15.31
CA PHE A 810 -16.38 -2.36 16.65
C PHE A 810 -15.41 -1.66 17.60
N PHE A 811 -15.95 -0.76 18.43
CA PHE A 811 -15.25 -0.16 19.55
C PHE A 811 -15.64 -0.88 20.84
N VAL A 812 -14.69 -1.18 21.72
CA VAL A 812 -14.89 -2.01 22.92
C VAL A 812 -15.99 -1.49 23.85
N ASP A 813 -16.02 -0.18 24.07
CA ASP A 813 -16.99 0.51 24.93
C ASP A 813 -18.41 0.46 24.36
N GLN A 814 -18.56 0.57 23.04
CA GLN A 814 -19.85 0.48 22.37
C GLN A 814 -20.33 -0.96 22.25
N LEU A 815 -19.46 -1.89 21.84
CA LEU A 815 -19.79 -3.31 21.67
C LEU A 815 -20.17 -3.96 23.00
N SER A 816 -19.52 -3.59 24.11
CA SER A 816 -19.89 -4.05 25.46
C SER A 816 -21.35 -3.73 25.78
N ILE A 817 -21.82 -2.51 25.45
CA ILE A 817 -23.21 -2.09 25.66
C ILE A 817 -24.16 -2.90 24.76
N MET A 818 -23.78 -3.13 23.50
CA MET A 818 -24.58 -3.94 22.58
C MET A 818 -24.71 -5.38 23.06
N ILE A 819 -23.61 -6.01 23.49
CA ILE A 819 -23.61 -7.37 24.05
C ILE A 819 -24.48 -7.44 25.31
N GLU A 820 -24.30 -6.51 26.24
CA GLU A 820 -25.10 -6.50 27.47
C GLU A 820 -26.60 -6.37 27.19
N LYS A 821 -26.97 -5.51 26.23
CA LYS A 821 -28.35 -5.37 25.76
C LYS A 821 -28.88 -6.67 25.14
N SER A 822 -28.14 -7.27 24.20
CA SER A 822 -28.56 -8.52 23.56
C SER A 822 -28.68 -9.68 24.55
N VAL A 823 -27.84 -9.73 25.59
CA VAL A 823 -27.92 -10.73 26.66
C VAL A 823 -29.17 -10.53 27.52
N LYS A 824 -29.54 -9.28 27.84
CA LYS A 824 -30.79 -8.95 28.55
C LYS A 824 -32.04 -9.30 27.75
N GLU A 825 -31.97 -9.34 26.42
CA GLU A 825 -33.08 -9.77 25.56
C GLU A 825 -33.26 -11.30 25.50
N LEU A 826 -32.27 -12.07 25.96
CA LEU A 826 -32.34 -13.55 26.04
C LEU A 826 -32.96 -14.08 27.34
N SER A 827 -33.02 -13.23 28.37
CA SER A 827 -33.67 -13.49 29.67
C SER A 827 -35.12 -13.06 29.66
#